data_AF-A0A3N5LJE6-F1
#
_entry.id   AF-A0A3N5LJE6-F1
#
_cell.length_a   1.000
_cell.length_b   1.000
_cell.length_c   1.000
_cell.angle_alpha   90.00
_cell.angle_beta   90.00
_cell.angle_gamma   90.00
#
_symmetry.space_group_name_H-M   'P 1'
#
loop_
_entity.id
_entity.type
_entity.pdbx_description
1 polymer ?
#
loop_
_entity_poly.entity_id
_entity_poly.type
_entity_poly.pdbx_seq_one_letter_code
_entity_poly.pdbx_strand_id
1 'polypeptide(L)'
;AGTVDVTVRNFTDTEMSGTLELTLTQELDRSDSQPGVPITVPAGQTLEVALPFAARTDEYGCEARVRLTQGSNVLDEASDVFSVSDNVFRVGLESGGTGGLTISTSSAYSDGESIARDVENCRANYSNWWEKMFWAPDDWGDLTPETEEWMSGQVGRWENANRIREFIAAAKPHGIKAITYVQNSAKGPPGWGLLRQHPEWFYASPQGIPASWGFDAWDLAHWNDFRHTDVPNPPFAAWQWPVCPDLRQPAVLEWGIKELIASMKDFGWDGVRFDGHFTAGNDALSTANMQRVKQAMWQENLGFLFGFNWGLSFGHQMWGTAIGPMLGLEHEFRESMAGGGAYVQEGINYWGYSPTDTYHLWSHYATAEEANTRGVHALGGSYHFIYALARLNPIDRLYKFAIGTMCGAHPVYGGHFQAPGCPSWGRFLTRWSGLVWDAELQPVSDGDVNVIADAPLLWRNWAKQRVVDQSSRQVVVHLVDPQVDDRIDVVDDLLPPPVANIAVRVRIPDGQGVTKAILLDPWQGDQPTSLEITRDSGIAQVTVPKVEVWSIVVFELSGTFAPPPPPGEPFTEAPDPAEVEAGRLTPYPVVGAPLTPDELAGHRRWLYETDAGYNSVGAHGVLDPDADNGMAQVRESNETWVNIGRNWMGSLPPGRYVARMRIKLEDRNTPTRTQSMRVELYLPHRGELVTCTNYATEELALSWGLPPERILIADGIYHYYDLAFELRESLYIMLVGKAEVSDPAGTRFLLDHILIELWESYSDAMLDATPPPPHAVEVGGAPGLDVLVVNGFTWDTFRLPQVWGAKIRVQELWWRDWKPMDDFPQTLDGLRPYDVIVLADMDVGLLGLEARRAVRDYVAAGGGLVLLGGPYAFGQGALAATYVEDVLPVSVSAVPDLQQTAHPLVLTPAPTPLMSRFEMSLRAQRPEVYWRHLVEPRPGAEVQLRAGSEPVLITGSHGKGRVAVFSATALGTPEAGHLAFWQWDTWPALLADVIYWSGALPNYAERRDRPRRHGR
;
A
#
# COMPACT_ATOMS: atom_id res chain seq x y z
N ALA A 1 33.01 -1.33 -19.43
CA ALA A 1 33.65 -0.32 -20.30
C ALA A 1 32.75 0.92 -20.32
N GLY A 2 33.33 2.11 -20.39
CA GLY A 2 32.60 3.38 -20.37
C GLY A 2 33.37 4.48 -21.11
N THR A 3 32.89 5.71 -21.03
CA THR A 3 33.54 6.89 -21.61
C THR A 3 33.59 8.03 -20.60
N VAL A 4 34.69 8.77 -20.60
CA VAL A 4 34.80 10.07 -19.92
C VAL A 4 34.76 11.14 -20.99
N ASP A 5 33.74 12.00 -20.96
CA ASP A 5 33.62 13.13 -21.87
C ASP A 5 34.39 14.33 -21.31
N VAL A 6 35.34 14.85 -22.08
CA VAL A 6 36.27 15.91 -21.66
C VAL A 6 36.09 17.12 -22.57
N THR A 7 35.81 18.28 -21.96
CA THR A 7 35.77 19.57 -22.66
C THR A 7 37.01 20.38 -22.31
N VAL A 8 37.86 20.65 -23.31
CA VAL A 8 39.09 21.45 -23.16
C VAL A 8 38.90 22.79 -23.83
N ARG A 9 39.01 23.89 -23.07
CA ARG A 9 38.95 25.25 -23.62
C ARG A 9 40.30 25.94 -23.53
N ASN A 10 40.83 26.37 -24.67
CA ASN A 10 42.05 27.15 -24.72
C ASN A 10 41.74 28.64 -24.56
N PHE A 11 42.06 29.21 -23.39
CA PHE A 11 41.88 30.63 -23.11
C PHE A 11 43.05 31.52 -23.58
N THR A 12 44.11 30.94 -24.15
CA THR A 12 45.27 31.69 -24.62
C THR A 12 45.08 32.24 -26.02
N ASP A 13 45.97 33.15 -26.43
CA ASP A 13 46.02 33.77 -27.75
C ASP A 13 46.83 32.95 -28.77
N THR A 14 47.33 31.78 -28.38
CA THR A 14 48.13 30.89 -29.22
C THR A 14 47.57 29.46 -29.22
N GLU A 15 47.94 28.67 -30.22
CA GLU A 15 47.56 27.25 -30.29
C GLU A 15 48.22 26.47 -29.13
N MET A 16 47.44 25.62 -28.47
CA MET A 16 47.91 24.74 -27.42
C MET A 16 47.92 23.29 -27.94
N SER A 17 49.03 22.59 -27.72
CA SER A 17 49.13 21.15 -27.96
C SER A 17 49.54 20.45 -26.66
N GLY A 18 48.89 19.32 -26.38
CA GLY A 18 49.12 18.52 -25.18
C GLY A 18 48.63 17.08 -25.33
N THR A 19 48.67 16.32 -24.24
CA THR A 19 48.15 14.95 -24.16
C THR A 19 47.13 14.88 -23.03
N LEU A 20 45.97 14.29 -23.29
CA LEU A 20 45.01 13.94 -22.25
C LEU A 20 45.34 12.57 -21.68
N GLU A 21 45.62 12.51 -20.39
CA GLU A 21 45.96 11.29 -19.65
C GLU A 21 44.85 10.97 -18.65
N LEU A 22 44.12 9.88 -18.87
CA LEU A 22 43.06 9.41 -17.98
C LEU A 22 43.63 8.39 -16.98
N THR A 23 43.35 8.59 -15.69
CA THR A 23 43.63 7.63 -14.62
C THR A 23 42.33 7.30 -13.88
N LEU A 24 42.05 6.02 -13.72
CA LEU A 24 40.92 5.52 -12.92
C LEU A 24 41.44 5.07 -11.56
N THR A 25 40.88 5.60 -10.48
CA THR A 25 41.29 5.28 -9.11
C THR A 25 40.11 4.68 -8.34
N GLN A 26 40.24 3.43 -7.89
CA GLN A 26 39.30 2.77 -6.98
C GLN A 26 39.93 2.55 -5.61
N GLU A 27 39.10 2.19 -4.62
CA GLU A 27 39.52 2.10 -3.22
C GLU A 27 40.23 3.39 -2.78
N LEU A 28 41.32 3.30 -2.02
CA LEU A 28 42.07 4.48 -1.57
C LEU A 28 43.00 5.04 -2.65
N ASP A 29 43.63 4.19 -3.46
CA ASP A 29 44.67 4.59 -4.44
C ASP A 29 44.94 3.55 -5.55
N ARG A 30 44.06 2.55 -5.76
CA ARG A 30 44.26 1.54 -6.81
C ARG A 30 44.00 2.18 -8.17
N SER A 31 45.09 2.53 -8.86
CA SER A 31 45.04 3.39 -10.03
C SER A 31 45.43 2.65 -11.31
N ASP A 32 44.60 2.76 -12.34
CA ASP A 32 44.87 2.25 -13.69
C ASP A 32 44.88 3.42 -14.70
N SER A 33 46.06 3.72 -15.26
CA SER A 33 46.23 4.75 -16.29
C SER A 33 45.93 4.20 -17.69
N GLN A 34 45.15 4.97 -18.45
CA GLN A 34 44.83 4.68 -19.84
C GLN A 34 45.88 5.30 -20.78
N PRO A 35 46.03 4.79 -22.01
CA PRO A 35 46.89 5.40 -23.01
C PRO A 35 46.53 6.88 -23.26
N GLY A 36 47.53 7.76 -23.27
CA GLY A 36 47.33 9.19 -23.47
C GLY A 36 46.85 9.53 -24.89
N VAL A 37 45.95 10.51 -25.01
CA VAL A 37 45.38 10.97 -26.28
C VAL A 37 45.95 12.35 -26.62
N PRO A 38 46.74 12.50 -27.70
CA PRO A 38 47.27 13.80 -28.10
C PRO A 38 46.15 14.70 -28.63
N ILE A 39 46.17 15.97 -28.24
CA ILE A 39 45.21 16.99 -28.67
C ILE A 39 45.90 18.27 -29.10
N THR A 40 45.22 19.02 -29.97
CA THR A 40 45.57 20.39 -30.34
C THR A 40 44.30 21.24 -30.29
N VAL A 41 44.35 22.34 -29.54
CA VAL A 41 43.22 23.26 -29.36
C VAL A 41 43.64 24.66 -29.82
N PRO A 42 43.06 25.20 -30.90
CA PRO A 42 43.38 26.54 -31.37
C PRO A 42 43.10 27.63 -30.32
N ALA A 43 43.76 28.78 -30.46
CA ALA A 43 43.56 29.94 -29.59
C ALA A 43 42.08 30.31 -29.45
N GLY A 44 41.60 30.46 -28.22
CA GLY A 44 40.22 30.82 -27.91
C GLY A 44 39.15 29.76 -28.20
N GLN A 45 39.52 28.57 -28.70
CA GLN A 45 38.57 27.51 -29.09
C GLN A 45 38.36 26.47 -27.99
N THR A 46 37.28 25.69 -28.14
CA THR A 46 36.93 24.54 -27.31
C THR A 46 37.05 23.26 -28.14
N LEU A 47 37.59 22.20 -27.54
CA LEU A 47 37.63 20.84 -28.08
C LEU A 47 36.91 19.89 -27.13
N GLU A 48 36.03 19.04 -27.66
CA GLU A 48 35.38 17.96 -26.91
C GLU A 48 35.99 16.62 -27.33
N VAL A 49 36.36 15.80 -26.33
CA VAL A 49 37.02 14.51 -26.53
C VAL A 49 36.37 13.47 -25.63
N ALA A 50 35.93 12.35 -26.18
CA ALA A 50 35.48 11.20 -25.41
C ALA A 50 36.65 10.21 -25.22
N LEU A 51 37.01 9.91 -23.97
CA LEU A 51 38.06 8.98 -23.61
C LEU A 51 37.43 7.64 -23.17
N PRO A 52 37.48 6.58 -24.00
CA PRO A 52 36.97 5.28 -23.62
C PRO A 52 37.84 4.64 -22.53
N PHE A 53 37.22 3.90 -21.63
CA PHE A 53 37.92 3.18 -20.57
C PHE A 53 37.29 1.83 -20.24
N ALA A 54 38.07 0.96 -19.60
CA ALA A 54 37.58 -0.21 -18.90
C ALA A 54 37.92 -0.06 -17.42
N ALA A 55 36.89 0.09 -16.58
CA ALA A 55 37.06 0.06 -15.13
C ALA A 55 37.37 -1.37 -14.69
N ARG A 56 38.00 -1.49 -13.52
CA ARG A 56 38.15 -2.78 -12.86
C ARG A 56 36.77 -3.26 -12.44
N THR A 57 36.67 -4.55 -12.15
CA THR A 57 35.43 -5.18 -11.65
C THR A 57 35.26 -5.02 -10.14
N ASP A 58 36.17 -4.29 -9.48
CA ASP A 58 36.01 -3.97 -8.06
C ASP A 58 34.74 -3.12 -7.91
N GLU A 59 33.88 -3.49 -6.96
CA GLU A 59 32.60 -2.81 -6.74
C GLU A 59 32.81 -1.41 -6.09
N TYR A 60 31.76 -0.60 -6.06
CA TYR A 60 31.69 0.74 -5.44
C TYR A 60 32.36 1.85 -6.27
N GLY A 61 32.81 2.92 -5.62
CA GLY A 61 33.22 4.17 -6.25
C GLY A 61 34.57 4.15 -6.96
N CYS A 62 34.61 4.83 -8.11
CA CYS A 62 35.81 5.10 -8.89
C CYS A 62 35.93 6.60 -9.21
N GLU A 63 37.13 7.18 -9.04
CA GLU A 63 37.46 8.49 -9.58
C GLU A 63 38.09 8.34 -10.97
N ALA A 64 37.54 9.03 -11.97
CA ALA A 64 38.17 9.24 -13.26
C ALA A 64 38.83 10.63 -13.28
N ARG A 65 40.17 10.67 -13.23
CA ARG A 65 40.95 11.91 -13.31
C ARG A 65 41.60 12.05 -14.67
N VAL A 66 41.39 13.19 -15.32
CA VAL A 66 42.02 13.54 -16.59
C VAL A 66 43.02 14.67 -16.37
N ARG A 67 44.26 14.45 -16.79
CA ARG A 67 45.30 15.48 -16.81
C ARG A 67 45.60 15.89 -18.24
N LEU A 68 45.66 17.19 -18.49
CA LEU A 68 46.20 17.75 -19.73
C LEU A 68 47.68 18.02 -19.52
N THR A 69 48.55 17.30 -20.23
CA THR A 69 50.02 17.40 -20.08
C THR A 69 50.68 17.96 -21.34
N GLN A 70 51.80 18.66 -21.17
CA GLN A 70 52.71 19.04 -22.25
C GLN A 70 54.13 18.63 -21.85
N GLY A 71 54.60 17.50 -22.39
CA GLY A 71 55.81 16.85 -21.90
C GLY A 71 55.60 16.34 -20.47
N SER A 72 56.44 16.74 -19.52
CA SER A 72 56.30 16.40 -18.10
C SER A 72 55.43 17.39 -17.30
N ASN A 73 54.96 18.47 -17.93
CA ASN A 73 54.22 19.52 -17.23
C ASN A 73 52.72 19.26 -17.31
N VAL A 74 52.03 19.24 -16.16
CA VAL A 74 50.57 19.26 -16.11
C VAL A 74 50.11 20.70 -16.32
N LEU A 75 49.35 20.93 -17.39
CA LEU A 75 48.77 22.24 -17.72
C LEU A 75 47.46 22.47 -16.96
N ASP A 76 46.63 21.43 -16.84
CA ASP A 76 45.35 21.47 -16.12
C ASP A 76 44.93 20.04 -15.73
N GLU A 77 44.03 19.90 -14.76
CA GLU A 77 43.42 18.62 -14.40
C GLU A 77 41.97 18.76 -13.91
N ALA A 78 41.17 17.74 -14.17
CA ALA A 78 39.80 17.62 -13.69
C ALA A 78 39.50 16.16 -13.32
N SER A 79 38.53 15.93 -12.45
CA SER A 79 38.06 14.57 -12.16
C SER A 79 36.55 14.48 -12.03
N ASP A 80 36.02 13.32 -12.39
CA ASP A 80 34.64 12.93 -12.11
C ASP A 80 34.59 11.56 -11.40
N VAL A 81 33.43 11.17 -10.87
CA VAL A 81 33.26 9.90 -10.15
C VAL A 81 32.06 9.11 -10.65
N PHE A 82 32.16 7.79 -10.57
CA PHE A 82 31.07 6.87 -10.91
C PHE A 82 31.13 5.63 -10.02
N SER A 83 30.04 4.87 -9.96
CA SER A 83 29.99 3.59 -9.24
C SER A 83 30.06 2.40 -10.19
N VAL A 84 30.66 1.32 -9.71
CA VAL A 84 30.67 0.00 -10.36
C VAL A 84 29.86 -0.94 -9.48
N SER A 85 28.75 -1.48 -10.00
CA SER A 85 27.99 -2.53 -9.33
C SER A 85 27.07 -3.23 -10.34
N ASP A 86 26.90 -4.54 -10.17
CA ASP A 86 25.89 -5.32 -10.90
C ASP A 86 24.48 -5.14 -10.30
N ASN A 87 24.39 -4.67 -9.05
CA ASN A 87 23.14 -4.36 -8.37
C ASN A 87 23.17 -2.90 -7.89
N VAL A 88 22.47 -2.02 -8.61
CA VAL A 88 22.44 -0.57 -8.32
C VAL A 88 22.05 -0.27 -6.87
N PHE A 89 21.25 -1.11 -6.20
CA PHE A 89 20.83 -0.86 -4.83
C PHE A 89 21.96 -0.94 -3.80
N ARG A 90 23.10 -1.59 -4.12
CA ARG A 90 24.32 -1.58 -3.29
C ARG A 90 25.11 -0.27 -3.35
N VAL A 91 24.80 0.58 -4.33
CA VAL A 91 25.42 1.90 -4.55
C VAL A 91 24.35 2.98 -4.76
N GLY A 92 23.11 2.69 -4.37
CA GLY A 92 21.93 3.41 -4.81
C GLY A 92 21.85 4.82 -4.27
N LEU A 93 21.66 5.79 -5.18
CA LEU A 93 21.26 7.15 -4.90
C LEU A 93 20.02 7.43 -5.74
N GLU A 94 18.84 7.45 -5.11
CA GLU A 94 17.58 7.61 -5.86
C GLU A 94 17.37 9.07 -6.25
N SER A 95 16.83 9.29 -7.45
CA SER A 95 16.45 10.61 -7.93
C SER A 95 15.10 11.08 -7.39
N GLY A 96 15.07 11.85 -6.29
CA GLY A 96 13.96 12.76 -5.95
C GLY A 96 12.53 12.36 -6.34
N GLY A 97 12.12 11.10 -6.16
CA GLY A 97 10.90 10.52 -6.76
C GLY A 97 9.56 11.10 -6.30
N THR A 98 9.56 11.99 -5.30
CA THR A 98 8.34 12.65 -4.76
C THR A 98 8.18 14.11 -5.19
N GLY A 99 8.90 14.54 -6.24
CA GLY A 99 8.88 15.90 -6.80
C GLY A 99 8.84 15.97 -8.33
N GLY A 100 9.39 17.03 -8.93
CA GLY A 100 9.24 17.42 -10.34
C GLY A 100 9.51 16.34 -11.41
N LEU A 101 10.29 15.29 -11.09
CA LEU A 101 10.56 14.13 -11.96
C LEU A 101 9.32 13.27 -12.22
N THR A 102 8.40 13.18 -11.28
CA THR A 102 7.12 12.50 -11.53
C THR A 102 6.25 13.31 -12.48
N ILE A 103 6.38 14.64 -12.51
CA ILE A 103 5.58 15.55 -13.35
C ILE A 103 6.06 15.52 -14.81
N SER A 104 7.38 15.51 -15.05
CA SER A 104 7.96 15.45 -16.41
C SER A 104 7.78 14.10 -17.09
N THR A 105 7.58 13.04 -16.31
CA THR A 105 7.27 11.69 -16.80
C THR A 105 5.76 11.43 -16.84
N SER A 106 4.95 12.46 -16.61
CA SER A 106 3.48 12.47 -16.70
C SER A 106 3.02 13.30 -17.90
N SER A 107 1.69 13.46 -18.05
CA SER A 107 0.92 14.13 -19.13
C SER A 107 1.51 15.32 -19.92
N ALA A 108 0.74 15.79 -20.93
CA ALA A 108 1.05 16.78 -21.98
C ALA A 108 1.76 18.11 -21.59
N TYR A 109 2.01 18.37 -20.31
CA TYR A 109 2.84 19.47 -19.82
C TYR A 109 4.35 19.20 -19.96
N SER A 110 4.74 17.96 -20.21
CA SER A 110 6.13 17.54 -20.44
C SER A 110 6.48 17.54 -21.94
N ASP A 111 7.70 17.95 -22.24
CA ASP A 111 8.30 17.88 -23.58
C ASP A 111 9.70 17.21 -23.49
N GLY A 112 10.33 17.03 -24.65
CA GLY A 112 11.67 16.44 -24.68
C GLY A 112 12.71 17.26 -23.92
N GLU A 113 12.52 18.58 -23.80
CA GLU A 113 13.42 19.45 -23.04
C GLU A 113 13.27 19.23 -21.53
N SER A 114 12.04 19.04 -21.03
CA SER A 114 11.82 18.74 -19.61
C SER A 114 12.41 17.39 -19.23
N ILE A 115 12.28 16.37 -20.08
CA ILE A 115 12.91 15.05 -19.87
C ILE A 115 14.44 15.17 -19.86
N ALA A 116 15.03 15.88 -20.83
CA ALA A 116 16.48 16.04 -20.91
C ALA A 116 17.05 16.78 -19.68
N ARG A 117 16.39 17.85 -19.24
CA ARG A 117 16.74 18.59 -18.02
C ARG A 117 16.70 17.70 -16.79
N ASP A 118 15.74 16.80 -16.73
CA ASP A 118 15.55 15.92 -15.58
C ASP A 118 16.59 14.81 -15.51
N VAL A 119 16.97 14.24 -16.66
CA VAL A 119 18.13 13.35 -16.75
C VAL A 119 19.41 14.09 -16.38
N GLU A 120 19.59 15.34 -16.82
CA GLU A 120 20.72 16.18 -16.43
C GLU A 120 20.74 16.46 -14.92
N ASN A 121 19.58 16.72 -14.31
CA ASN A 121 19.45 16.87 -12.86
C ASN A 121 19.85 15.59 -12.12
N CYS A 122 19.43 14.41 -12.61
CA CYS A 122 19.88 13.14 -12.04
C CYS A 122 21.40 13.00 -12.10
N ARG A 123 22.00 13.29 -13.27
CA ARG A 123 23.46 13.26 -13.45
C ARG A 123 24.19 14.22 -12.53
N ALA A 124 23.73 15.46 -12.43
CA ALA A 124 24.34 16.49 -11.58
C ALA A 124 24.33 16.11 -10.09
N ASN A 125 23.37 15.28 -9.67
CA ASN A 125 23.22 14.81 -8.30
C ASN A 125 23.71 13.36 -8.10
N TYR A 126 24.34 12.75 -9.11
CA TYR A 126 24.82 11.36 -9.08
C TYR A 126 23.72 10.33 -8.79
N SER A 127 22.47 10.65 -9.10
CA SER A 127 21.37 9.70 -8.95
C SER A 127 21.48 8.63 -10.03
N ASN A 128 21.61 7.37 -9.61
CA ASN A 128 21.85 6.22 -10.48
C ASN A 128 20.63 5.30 -10.61
N TRP A 129 19.52 5.63 -9.96
CA TRP A 129 18.24 5.01 -10.23
C TRP A 129 17.08 5.98 -9.96
N TRP A 130 15.95 5.68 -10.60
CA TRP A 130 14.71 6.42 -10.54
C TRP A 130 13.54 5.45 -10.42
N GLU A 131 12.57 5.79 -9.57
CA GLU A 131 11.30 5.08 -9.50
C GLU A 131 10.16 5.88 -10.12
N LYS A 132 9.38 5.24 -11.00
CA LYS A 132 8.09 5.77 -11.42
C LYS A 132 7.02 5.33 -10.42
N MET A 133 6.64 6.21 -9.51
CA MET A 133 5.61 5.94 -8.50
C MET A 133 4.18 6.19 -9.01
N PHE A 134 3.22 5.38 -8.54
CA PHE A 134 1.77 5.57 -8.70
C PHE A 134 1.30 5.84 -10.14
N TRP A 135 1.86 5.12 -11.11
CA TRP A 135 1.68 5.40 -12.53
C TRP A 135 0.72 4.46 -13.23
N ALA A 136 0.56 3.23 -12.75
CA ALA A 136 -0.17 2.21 -13.48
C ALA A 136 -1.69 2.52 -13.52
N PRO A 137 -2.40 2.11 -14.58
CA PRO A 137 -3.88 2.11 -14.58
C PRO A 137 -4.45 1.36 -13.37
N ASP A 138 -3.80 0.26 -13.01
CA ASP A 138 -4.03 -0.56 -11.82
C ASP A 138 -2.66 -1.07 -11.30
N ASP A 139 -2.40 -0.96 -10.00
CA ASP A 139 -1.08 -1.31 -9.43
C ASP A 139 -0.81 -2.82 -9.32
N TRP A 140 -1.68 -3.69 -9.83
CA TRP A 140 -1.49 -5.13 -9.87
C TRP A 140 -1.88 -5.79 -11.21
N GLY A 141 -3.13 -5.60 -11.64
CA GLY A 141 -3.77 -6.40 -12.68
C GLY A 141 -3.82 -5.77 -14.07
N ASP A 142 -3.46 -4.49 -14.19
CA ASP A 142 -3.25 -3.78 -15.46
C ASP A 142 -2.02 -2.88 -15.34
N LEU A 143 -0.86 -3.48 -15.59
CA LEU A 143 0.45 -2.79 -15.69
C LEU A 143 0.83 -2.52 -17.16
N THR A 144 -0.08 -2.81 -18.09
CA THR A 144 0.12 -2.71 -19.54
C THR A 144 -1.01 -1.92 -20.20
N PRO A 145 -1.04 -0.58 -20.00
CA PRO A 145 -2.13 0.26 -20.49
C PRO A 145 -2.39 0.08 -21.98
N GLU A 146 -3.66 -0.13 -22.35
CA GLU A 146 -4.09 -0.22 -23.75
C GLU A 146 -4.04 1.14 -24.48
N THR A 147 -4.09 2.25 -23.73
CA THR A 147 -4.11 3.62 -24.26
C THR A 147 -2.80 4.35 -23.99
N GLU A 148 -2.49 5.35 -24.82
CA GLU A 148 -1.30 6.19 -24.62
C GLU A 148 -1.39 7.06 -23.36
N GLU A 149 -2.60 7.50 -23.01
CA GLU A 149 -2.89 8.35 -21.86
C GLU A 149 -3.96 7.71 -20.98
N TRP A 150 -3.82 7.86 -19.66
CA TRP A 150 -4.78 7.36 -18.67
C TRP A 150 -4.64 8.14 -17.35
N MET A 151 -5.57 7.90 -16.44
CA MET A 151 -5.48 8.33 -15.05
C MET A 151 -5.07 7.14 -14.17
N SER A 152 -3.98 7.28 -13.41
CA SER A 152 -3.44 6.19 -12.59
C SER A 152 -4.39 5.73 -11.49
N GLY A 153 -4.37 4.43 -11.17
CA GLY A 153 -5.37 3.79 -10.31
C GLY A 153 -5.32 4.22 -8.84
N GLN A 154 -4.14 4.54 -8.29
CA GLN A 154 -4.00 4.85 -6.86
C GLN A 154 -4.34 6.29 -6.49
N VAL A 155 -3.87 7.24 -7.30
CA VAL A 155 -3.86 8.67 -6.97
C VAL A 155 -4.50 9.53 -8.05
N GLY A 156 -5.00 8.94 -9.13
CA GLY A 156 -5.60 9.68 -10.24
C GLY A 156 -4.63 10.66 -10.88
N ARG A 157 -3.38 10.25 -11.16
CA ARG A 157 -2.43 11.08 -11.90
C ARG A 157 -2.65 10.91 -13.39
N TRP A 158 -2.57 11.99 -14.15
CA TRP A 158 -2.60 11.91 -15.61
C TRP A 158 -1.25 11.45 -16.14
N GLU A 159 -1.22 10.23 -16.65
CA GLU A 159 -0.02 9.53 -17.11
C GLU A 159 0.01 9.41 -18.64
N ASN A 160 1.22 9.26 -19.19
CA ASN A 160 1.45 9.09 -20.62
C ASN A 160 2.57 8.06 -20.88
N ALA A 161 2.27 7.01 -21.64
CA ALA A 161 3.20 5.91 -21.85
C ALA A 161 4.45 6.34 -22.64
N ASN A 162 4.29 7.23 -23.63
CA ASN A 162 5.42 7.69 -24.44
C ASN A 162 6.42 8.51 -23.62
N ARG A 163 5.96 9.35 -22.69
CA ARG A 163 6.83 10.11 -21.79
C ARG A 163 7.65 9.23 -20.87
N ILE A 164 7.05 8.15 -20.36
CA ILE A 164 7.77 7.14 -19.57
C ILE A 164 8.85 6.46 -20.43
N ARG A 165 8.50 6.00 -21.64
CA ARG A 165 9.47 5.36 -22.56
C ARG A 165 10.60 6.31 -22.95
N GLU A 166 10.29 7.57 -23.24
CA GLU A 166 11.28 8.61 -23.58
C GLU A 166 12.26 8.87 -22.44
N PHE A 167 11.75 8.99 -21.20
CA PHE A 167 12.62 9.16 -20.03
C PHE A 167 13.54 7.95 -19.83
N ILE A 168 12.99 6.73 -19.88
CA ILE A 168 13.78 5.49 -19.74
C ILE A 168 14.88 5.43 -20.83
N ALA A 169 14.53 5.75 -22.07
CA ALA A 169 15.48 5.77 -23.18
C ALA A 169 16.58 6.82 -22.98
N ALA A 170 16.26 8.00 -22.44
CA ALA A 170 17.21 9.06 -22.14
C ALA A 170 18.10 8.76 -20.91
N ALA A 171 17.56 8.05 -19.92
CA ALA A 171 18.25 7.72 -18.66
C ALA A 171 19.29 6.59 -18.84
N LYS A 172 18.97 5.57 -19.65
CA LYS A 172 19.80 4.35 -19.81
C LYS A 172 21.25 4.60 -20.24
N PRO A 173 21.57 5.47 -21.20
CA PRO A 173 22.95 5.77 -21.59
C PRO A 173 23.83 6.31 -20.44
N HIS A 174 23.20 6.83 -19.38
CA HIS A 174 23.88 7.38 -18.21
C HIS A 174 23.97 6.40 -17.05
N GLY A 175 23.57 5.13 -17.24
CA GLY A 175 23.57 4.11 -16.20
C GLY A 175 22.48 4.31 -15.14
N ILE A 176 21.49 5.17 -15.41
CA ILE A 176 20.37 5.41 -14.50
C ILE A 176 19.34 4.30 -14.69
N LYS A 177 19.12 3.50 -13.64
CA LYS A 177 18.15 2.40 -13.65
C LYS A 177 16.72 2.89 -13.48
N ALA A 178 15.79 2.36 -14.27
CA ALA A 178 14.37 2.70 -14.18
C ALA A 178 13.59 1.61 -13.45
N ILE A 179 12.97 1.94 -12.32
CA ILE A 179 12.26 1.00 -11.44
C ILE A 179 10.76 1.30 -11.47
N THR A 180 9.93 0.28 -11.70
CA THR A 180 8.47 0.42 -11.65
C THR A 180 7.93 0.22 -10.25
N TYR A 181 6.93 1.02 -9.87
CA TYR A 181 6.14 0.83 -8.66
C TYR A 181 5.00 -0.17 -8.89
N VAL A 182 4.78 -1.11 -7.95
CA VAL A 182 3.74 -2.16 -8.02
C VAL A 182 3.19 -2.44 -6.62
N GLN A 183 1.95 -2.91 -6.51
CA GLN A 183 1.33 -3.40 -5.29
C GLN A 183 0.75 -4.81 -5.44
N ASN A 184 0.24 -5.35 -4.34
CA ASN A 184 -0.52 -6.60 -4.30
C ASN A 184 -2.04 -6.39 -4.22
N SER A 185 -2.51 -5.17 -4.47
CA SER A 185 -3.92 -4.82 -4.52
C SER A 185 -4.26 -4.21 -5.87
N ALA A 186 -5.44 -4.53 -6.38
CA ALA A 186 -5.93 -3.93 -7.61
C ALA A 186 -6.65 -2.61 -7.30
N LYS A 187 -6.49 -1.58 -8.12
CA LYS A 187 -7.06 -0.23 -7.93
C LYS A 187 -7.61 0.36 -9.22
N GLY A 188 -8.35 1.47 -9.07
CA GLY A 188 -8.91 2.22 -10.18
C GLY A 188 -9.92 1.42 -11.01
N PRO A 189 -10.46 2.02 -12.08
CA PRO A 189 -11.43 1.36 -12.95
C PRO A 189 -10.98 0.01 -13.51
N PRO A 190 -9.70 -0.20 -13.92
CA PRO A 190 -9.26 -1.51 -14.40
C PRO A 190 -9.29 -2.59 -13.31
N GLY A 191 -8.80 -2.30 -12.10
CA GLY A 191 -8.84 -3.26 -10.98
C GLY A 191 -10.26 -3.65 -10.58
N TRP A 192 -11.17 -2.66 -10.50
CA TRP A 192 -12.61 -2.92 -10.29
C TRP A 192 -13.24 -3.65 -11.49
N GLY A 193 -12.81 -3.34 -12.71
CA GLY A 193 -13.20 -4.06 -13.92
C GLY A 193 -12.78 -5.53 -13.89
N LEU A 194 -11.61 -5.85 -13.33
CA LEU A 194 -11.16 -7.22 -13.10
C LEU A 194 -12.01 -7.91 -12.03
N LEU A 195 -12.35 -7.25 -10.93
CA LEU A 195 -13.31 -7.78 -9.93
C LEU A 195 -14.66 -8.10 -10.57
N ARG A 196 -15.17 -7.23 -11.46
CA ARG A 196 -16.42 -7.49 -12.19
C ARG A 196 -16.30 -8.73 -13.08
N GLN A 197 -15.17 -8.90 -13.75
CA GLN A 197 -14.89 -9.99 -14.69
C GLN A 197 -14.65 -11.32 -14.00
N HIS A 198 -13.93 -11.29 -12.88
CA HIS A 198 -13.48 -12.44 -12.13
C HIS A 198 -13.72 -12.24 -10.62
N PRO A 199 -14.98 -12.19 -10.15
CA PRO A 199 -15.25 -12.02 -8.72
C PRO A 199 -14.57 -13.10 -7.87
N GLU A 200 -14.38 -14.30 -8.43
CA GLU A 200 -13.71 -15.43 -7.80
C GLU A 200 -12.19 -15.25 -7.61
N TRP A 201 -11.56 -14.28 -8.28
CA TRP A 201 -10.13 -13.96 -8.12
C TRP A 201 -9.85 -13.07 -6.90
N PHE A 202 -10.87 -12.53 -6.25
CA PHE A 202 -10.71 -11.56 -5.17
C PHE A 202 -11.25 -12.13 -3.86
N TYR A 203 -10.68 -11.65 -2.76
CA TYR A 203 -11.23 -11.95 -1.45
C TYR A 203 -12.63 -11.34 -1.28
N ALA A 204 -13.48 -12.02 -0.52
CA ALA A 204 -14.83 -11.56 -0.20
C ALA A 204 -15.17 -11.90 1.26
N SER A 205 -16.08 -11.14 1.87
CA SER A 205 -16.60 -11.43 3.21
C SER A 205 -17.39 -12.75 3.24
N PRO A 206 -17.69 -13.30 4.44
CA PRO A 206 -18.61 -14.44 4.56
C PRO A 206 -19.98 -14.18 3.92
N GLN A 207 -20.40 -12.91 3.81
CA GLN A 207 -21.64 -12.51 3.14
C GLN A 207 -21.50 -12.42 1.61
N GLY A 208 -20.29 -12.62 1.07
CA GLY A 208 -19.99 -12.53 -0.36
C GLY A 208 -19.72 -11.12 -0.87
N ILE A 209 -19.48 -10.16 0.03
CA ILE A 209 -19.16 -8.76 -0.34
C ILE A 209 -17.66 -8.68 -0.67
N PRO A 210 -17.25 -8.12 -1.82
CA PRO A 210 -15.83 -7.98 -2.17
C PRO A 210 -15.02 -7.26 -1.09
N ALA A 211 -13.87 -7.83 -0.72
CA ALA A 211 -12.93 -7.22 0.20
C ALA A 211 -12.29 -6.00 -0.47
N SER A 212 -12.65 -4.82 0.03
CA SER A 212 -12.21 -3.53 -0.49
C SER A 212 -12.16 -2.49 0.61
N TRP A 213 -11.49 -1.36 0.37
CA TRP A 213 -11.60 -0.18 1.24
C TRP A 213 -12.71 0.78 0.78
N GLY A 214 -13.66 0.29 -0.03
CA GLY A 214 -14.76 1.05 -0.61
C GLY A 214 -14.54 1.46 -2.06
N PHE A 215 -15.55 2.11 -2.63
CA PHE A 215 -15.51 2.74 -3.95
C PHE A 215 -16.47 3.93 -4.02
N ASP A 216 -16.25 4.82 -4.99
CA ASP A 216 -17.21 5.84 -5.41
C ASP A 216 -17.63 5.57 -6.86
N ALA A 217 -18.93 5.32 -7.08
CA ALA A 217 -19.46 4.98 -8.39
C ALA A 217 -19.32 6.15 -9.40
N TRP A 218 -19.38 7.39 -8.93
CA TRP A 218 -19.20 8.57 -9.76
C TRP A 218 -17.73 8.69 -10.21
N ASP A 219 -16.79 8.46 -9.28
CA ASP A 219 -15.37 8.46 -9.59
C ASP A 219 -15.02 7.39 -10.62
N LEU A 220 -15.48 6.15 -10.44
CA LEU A 220 -15.24 5.06 -11.40
C LEU A 220 -15.77 5.40 -12.80
N ALA A 221 -16.91 6.10 -12.88
CA ALA A 221 -17.52 6.50 -14.15
C ALA A 221 -16.81 7.68 -14.84
N HIS A 222 -16.14 8.55 -14.08
CA HIS A 222 -15.52 9.78 -14.59
C HIS A 222 -13.99 9.78 -14.45
N TRP A 223 -13.40 8.64 -14.09
CA TRP A 223 -11.98 8.52 -13.74
C TRP A 223 -11.05 9.06 -14.82
N ASN A 224 -11.34 8.74 -16.09
CA ASN A 224 -10.56 9.17 -17.26
C ASN A 224 -11.13 10.43 -17.94
N ASP A 225 -11.96 11.22 -17.27
CA ASP A 225 -12.42 12.52 -17.79
C ASP A 225 -11.46 13.65 -17.41
N PHE A 226 -10.46 13.87 -18.28
CA PHE A 226 -9.43 14.91 -18.13
C PHE A 226 -9.97 16.36 -18.11
N ARG A 227 -11.28 16.59 -18.34
CA ARG A 227 -11.88 17.95 -18.26
C ARG A 227 -12.20 18.36 -16.83
N HIS A 228 -12.20 17.41 -15.90
CA HIS A 228 -12.48 17.66 -14.48
C HIS A 228 -11.21 17.88 -13.64
N THR A 229 -10.04 18.00 -14.28
CA THR A 229 -8.71 17.98 -13.65
C THR A 229 -7.98 19.34 -13.59
N ASP A 230 -8.66 20.47 -13.80
CA ASP A 230 -8.07 21.83 -13.69
C ASP A 230 -7.63 22.21 -12.24
N VAL A 231 -7.61 21.25 -11.32
CA VAL A 231 -7.16 21.41 -9.93
C VAL A 231 -5.83 20.65 -9.77
N PRO A 232 -4.76 21.26 -9.23
CA PRO A 232 -3.44 20.63 -9.05
C PRO A 232 -3.43 19.35 -8.18
N ASN A 233 -4.56 19.00 -7.59
CA ASN A 233 -4.90 17.74 -6.94
C ASN A 233 -6.38 17.53 -7.29
N PRO A 234 -6.76 16.53 -8.09
CA PRO A 234 -8.16 16.39 -8.46
C PRO A 234 -9.05 16.24 -7.21
N PRO A 235 -10.33 16.61 -7.29
CA PRO A 235 -11.32 16.37 -6.23
C PRO A 235 -11.57 14.87 -5.94
N PHE A 236 -10.91 13.95 -6.68
CA PHE A 236 -10.69 12.55 -6.32
C PHE A 236 -9.77 12.45 -5.07
N ALA A 237 -10.12 13.15 -4.00
CA ALA A 237 -9.45 13.05 -2.71
C ALA A 237 -9.86 11.70 -2.16
N ALA A 238 -8.98 10.69 -2.04
CA ALA A 238 -7.77 10.63 -1.20
C ALA A 238 -7.19 9.19 -1.03
N TRP A 239 -6.42 8.59 -1.97
CA TRP A 239 -5.78 7.24 -1.84
C TRP A 239 -6.61 5.91 -2.03
N GLN A 240 -7.78 5.87 -2.69
CA GLN A 240 -8.98 5.35 -2.00
C GLN A 240 -9.57 3.94 -2.21
N TRP A 241 -9.53 3.27 -3.38
CA TRP A 241 -10.46 2.14 -3.62
C TRP A 241 -9.79 0.81 -4.01
N PRO A 242 -8.89 0.21 -3.20
CA PRO A 242 -8.32 -1.09 -3.52
C PRO A 242 -9.32 -2.23 -3.37
N VAL A 243 -9.16 -3.24 -4.22
CA VAL A 243 -9.76 -4.58 -4.11
C VAL A 243 -8.63 -5.61 -4.02
N CYS A 244 -8.79 -6.62 -3.18
CA CYS A 244 -7.69 -7.52 -2.82
C CYS A 244 -7.73 -8.82 -3.64
N PRO A 245 -6.82 -9.04 -4.61
CA PRO A 245 -6.73 -10.30 -5.32
C PRO A 245 -6.26 -11.43 -4.39
N ASP A 246 -6.80 -12.62 -4.61
CA ASP A 246 -6.50 -13.83 -3.85
C ASP A 246 -5.25 -14.51 -4.39
N LEU A 247 -4.08 -14.04 -3.94
CA LEU A 247 -2.77 -14.54 -4.34
C LEU A 247 -2.46 -15.97 -3.86
N ARG A 248 -3.37 -16.64 -3.16
CA ARG A 248 -3.27 -18.08 -2.90
C ARG A 248 -3.57 -18.89 -4.16
N GLN A 249 -4.36 -18.32 -5.07
CA GLN A 249 -4.75 -18.96 -6.33
C GLN A 249 -3.62 -18.82 -7.36
N PRO A 250 -3.11 -19.94 -7.93
CA PRO A 250 -2.05 -19.89 -8.93
C PRO A 250 -2.41 -19.03 -10.14
N ALA A 251 -3.65 -19.07 -10.63
CA ALA A 251 -4.07 -18.29 -11.79
C ALA A 251 -3.99 -16.77 -11.54
N VAL A 252 -4.30 -16.33 -10.31
CA VAL A 252 -4.25 -14.93 -9.89
C VAL A 252 -2.80 -14.47 -9.77
N LEU A 253 -1.93 -15.26 -9.12
CA LEU A 253 -0.49 -14.99 -9.06
C LEU A 253 0.13 -14.86 -10.47
N GLU A 254 -0.18 -15.81 -11.36
CA GLU A 254 0.35 -15.84 -12.72
C GLU A 254 -0.14 -14.66 -13.56
N TRP A 255 -1.35 -14.14 -13.30
CA TRP A 255 -1.84 -12.92 -13.94
C TRP A 255 -0.96 -11.71 -13.59
N GLY A 256 -0.69 -11.47 -12.30
CA GLY A 256 0.18 -10.37 -11.88
C GLY A 256 1.61 -10.51 -12.42
N ILE A 257 2.15 -11.74 -12.46
CA ILE A 257 3.48 -12.01 -13.06
C ILE A 257 3.48 -11.68 -14.56
N LYS A 258 2.42 -12.09 -15.29
CA LYS A 258 2.28 -11.81 -16.72
C LYS A 258 2.27 -10.30 -16.99
N GLU A 259 1.48 -9.55 -16.22
CA GLU A 259 1.40 -8.09 -16.35
C GLU A 259 2.76 -7.43 -16.06
N LEU A 260 3.47 -7.88 -15.02
CA LEU A 260 4.80 -7.36 -14.69
C LEU A 260 5.83 -7.63 -15.80
N ILE A 261 5.86 -8.84 -16.36
CA ILE A 261 6.74 -9.20 -17.49
C ILE A 261 6.39 -8.38 -18.74
N ALA A 262 5.11 -8.24 -19.05
CA ALA A 262 4.66 -7.51 -20.22
C ALA A 262 5.00 -6.00 -20.09
N SER A 263 4.79 -5.41 -18.91
CA SER A 263 5.17 -4.04 -18.60
C SER A 263 6.67 -3.81 -18.68
N MET A 264 7.47 -4.74 -18.12
CA MET A 264 8.93 -4.71 -18.24
C MET A 264 9.37 -4.67 -19.71
N LYS A 265 8.75 -5.50 -20.57
CA LYS A 265 9.09 -5.56 -22.00
C LYS A 265 8.67 -4.31 -22.77
N ASP A 266 7.53 -3.71 -22.42
CA ASP A 266 6.99 -2.54 -23.12
C ASP A 266 7.74 -1.25 -22.76
N PHE A 267 7.93 -0.99 -21.47
CA PHE A 267 8.59 0.23 -21.00
C PHE A 267 10.12 0.10 -20.91
N GLY A 268 10.61 -1.12 -20.71
CA GLY A 268 12.03 -1.38 -20.51
C GLY A 268 12.50 -1.17 -19.08
N TRP A 269 11.66 -1.45 -18.09
CA TRP A 269 12.01 -1.39 -16.66
C TRP A 269 13.23 -2.27 -16.33
N ASP A 270 14.10 -1.78 -15.45
CA ASP A 270 15.27 -2.50 -14.91
C ASP A 270 14.94 -3.23 -13.60
N GLY A 271 13.82 -2.92 -12.96
CA GLY A 271 13.39 -3.56 -11.72
C GLY A 271 12.01 -3.13 -11.27
N VAL A 272 11.56 -3.71 -10.15
CA VAL A 272 10.29 -3.40 -9.49
C VAL A 272 10.53 -3.02 -8.04
N ARG A 273 9.75 -2.06 -7.51
CA ARG A 273 9.70 -1.75 -6.09
C ARG A 273 8.27 -1.90 -5.57
N PHE A 274 8.06 -2.90 -4.73
CA PHE A 274 6.75 -3.28 -4.22
C PHE A 274 6.31 -2.41 -3.04
N ASP A 275 5.07 -1.92 -3.07
CA ASP A 275 4.36 -1.33 -1.91
C ASP A 275 3.29 -2.29 -1.40
N GLY A 276 3.78 -3.35 -0.77
CA GLY A 276 3.04 -4.60 -0.65
C GLY A 276 3.29 -5.51 -1.84
N HIS A 277 3.93 -6.64 -1.58
CA HIS A 277 4.33 -7.61 -2.58
C HIS A 277 3.39 -8.81 -2.56
N PHE A 278 3.64 -9.80 -3.43
CA PHE A 278 2.71 -10.90 -3.73
C PHE A 278 2.56 -11.97 -2.61
N THR A 279 2.56 -11.50 -1.36
CA THR A 279 2.27 -12.21 -0.13
C THR A 279 0.86 -12.79 -0.12
N ALA A 280 0.68 -13.95 0.49
CA ALA A 280 -0.58 -14.68 0.57
C ALA A 280 -1.03 -14.99 2.01
N GLY A 281 -0.39 -14.39 3.02
CA GLY A 281 -0.73 -14.54 4.44
C GLY A 281 -0.29 -15.86 5.09
N ASN A 282 0.49 -16.68 4.40
CA ASN A 282 1.11 -17.91 4.93
C ASN A 282 2.58 -17.96 4.48
N ASP A 283 3.52 -18.17 5.41
CA ASP A 283 4.95 -17.99 5.13
C ASP A 283 5.46 -18.84 3.96
N ALA A 284 5.19 -20.15 3.99
CA ALA A 284 5.68 -21.06 2.96
C ALA A 284 5.10 -20.71 1.59
N LEU A 285 3.78 -20.44 1.52
CA LEU A 285 3.13 -20.05 0.27
C LEU A 285 3.59 -18.68 -0.23
N SER A 286 3.71 -17.69 0.65
CA SER A 286 4.17 -16.35 0.28
C SER A 286 5.63 -16.39 -0.19
N THR A 287 6.48 -17.18 0.47
CA THR A 287 7.85 -17.48 0.01
C THR A 287 7.84 -18.10 -1.38
N ALA A 288 6.99 -19.12 -1.60
CA ALA A 288 6.86 -19.75 -2.91
C ALA A 288 6.40 -18.76 -3.99
N ASN A 289 5.48 -17.85 -3.66
CA ASN A 289 5.04 -16.78 -4.54
C ASN A 289 6.19 -15.84 -4.88
N MET A 290 6.97 -15.40 -3.88
CA MET A 290 8.13 -14.53 -4.09
C MET A 290 9.20 -15.20 -4.98
N GLN A 291 9.54 -16.45 -4.68
CA GLN A 291 10.45 -17.24 -5.52
C GLN A 291 9.93 -17.36 -6.94
N ARG A 292 8.64 -17.63 -7.12
CA ARG A 292 7.99 -17.75 -8.44
C ARG A 292 8.05 -16.45 -9.23
N VAL A 293 7.82 -15.29 -8.60
CA VAL A 293 7.94 -13.96 -9.21
C VAL A 293 9.38 -13.71 -9.65
N LYS A 294 10.36 -13.86 -8.74
CA LYS A 294 11.79 -13.67 -9.03
C LYS A 294 12.27 -14.56 -10.16
N GLN A 295 11.91 -15.86 -10.13
CA GLN A 295 12.22 -16.81 -11.20
C GLN A 295 11.66 -16.36 -12.55
N ALA A 296 10.40 -15.89 -12.59
CA ALA A 296 9.78 -15.44 -13.84
C ALA A 296 10.52 -14.26 -14.46
N MET A 297 10.84 -13.25 -13.63
CA MET A 297 11.50 -12.04 -14.09
C MET A 297 12.94 -12.32 -14.50
N TRP A 298 13.69 -13.11 -13.73
CA TRP A 298 15.08 -13.44 -14.05
C TRP A 298 15.24 -14.38 -15.25
N GLN A 299 14.22 -15.18 -15.58
CA GLN A 299 14.18 -15.90 -16.86
C GLN A 299 14.16 -14.95 -18.06
N GLU A 300 13.55 -13.78 -17.92
CA GLU A 300 13.46 -12.76 -18.97
C GLU A 300 14.64 -11.78 -18.93
N ASN A 301 15.09 -11.40 -17.74
CA ASN A 301 16.22 -10.50 -17.51
C ASN A 301 16.93 -10.84 -16.19
N LEU A 302 18.10 -11.50 -16.25
CA LEU A 302 18.90 -11.88 -15.07
C LEU A 302 19.31 -10.68 -14.20
N GLY A 303 19.37 -9.47 -14.76
CA GLY A 303 19.70 -8.25 -14.01
C GLY A 303 18.50 -7.52 -13.42
N PHE A 304 17.29 -8.12 -13.46
CA PHE A 304 16.09 -7.46 -12.94
C PHE A 304 16.15 -7.30 -11.43
N LEU A 305 15.88 -6.09 -10.94
CA LEU A 305 16.05 -5.69 -9.55
C LEU A 305 14.73 -5.76 -8.76
N PHE A 306 14.84 -6.03 -7.46
CA PHE A 306 13.70 -6.13 -6.54
C PHE A 306 13.87 -5.22 -5.32
N GLY A 307 12.94 -4.30 -5.13
CA GLY A 307 12.84 -3.47 -3.93
C GLY A 307 11.51 -3.65 -3.21
N PHE A 308 11.50 -3.39 -1.91
CA PHE A 308 10.36 -3.65 -1.06
C PHE A 308 10.18 -2.50 -0.07
N ASN A 309 8.99 -1.90 -0.07
CA ASN A 309 8.59 -0.98 0.98
C ASN A 309 8.34 -1.71 2.28
N TRP A 310 8.77 -1.10 3.37
CA TRP A 310 8.47 -1.56 4.70
C TRP A 310 8.03 -0.38 5.57
N GLY A 311 6.78 -0.43 6.04
CA GLY A 311 6.19 0.61 6.87
C GLY A 311 6.81 0.72 8.27
N LEU A 312 7.47 -0.35 8.74
CA LEU A 312 8.11 -0.46 10.05
C LEU A 312 9.55 -0.93 9.89
N SER A 313 10.32 -0.89 10.98
CA SER A 313 11.72 -1.30 10.93
C SER A 313 11.91 -2.81 10.87
N PHE A 314 13.14 -3.17 10.51
CA PHE A 314 13.59 -4.55 10.49
C PHE A 314 13.22 -5.26 11.80
N GLY A 315 12.62 -6.46 11.69
CA GLY A 315 12.21 -7.27 12.83
C GLY A 315 10.94 -6.81 13.57
N HIS A 316 10.33 -5.69 13.21
CA HIS A 316 9.14 -5.14 13.87
C HIS A 316 7.91 -5.07 12.96
N GLN A 317 7.86 -5.92 11.95
CA GLN A 317 6.87 -5.78 10.90
C GLN A 317 5.50 -6.32 11.32
N MET A 318 4.66 -5.40 11.81
CA MET A 318 3.26 -5.67 12.13
C MET A 318 2.30 -5.18 11.03
N TRP A 319 2.78 -4.54 9.96
CA TRP A 319 1.94 -3.90 8.96
C TRP A 319 2.51 -4.10 7.56
N GLY A 320 1.80 -4.86 6.74
CA GLY A 320 2.20 -5.11 5.36
C GLY A 320 1.04 -5.66 4.55
N THR A 321 0.44 -4.78 3.77
CA THR A 321 -0.54 -5.05 2.70
C THR A 321 -2.00 -5.21 3.12
N ALA A 322 -2.91 -5.16 2.15
CA ALA A 322 -4.34 -5.29 2.34
C ALA A 322 -4.79 -6.68 2.87
N ILE A 323 -3.83 -7.55 3.22
CA ILE A 323 -4.03 -8.92 3.69
C ILE A 323 -3.61 -9.22 5.15
N GLY A 324 -3.22 -8.22 5.94
CA GLY A 324 -3.02 -8.35 7.40
C GLY A 324 -1.58 -8.17 7.89
N PRO A 325 -1.33 -8.38 9.20
CA PRO A 325 0.01 -8.25 9.79
C PRO A 325 0.95 -9.38 9.35
N MET A 326 2.24 -9.10 9.19
CA MET A 326 3.27 -10.05 8.72
C MET A 326 3.90 -10.90 9.83
N LEU A 327 3.15 -11.13 10.91
CA LEU A 327 3.58 -12.02 11.98
C LEU A 327 3.67 -13.45 11.43
N GLY A 328 4.83 -14.09 11.56
CA GLY A 328 5.04 -15.44 11.06
C GLY A 328 5.31 -15.52 9.56
N LEU A 329 5.88 -14.49 8.92
CA LEU A 329 6.33 -14.48 7.51
C LEU A 329 7.87 -14.36 7.39
N GLU A 330 8.60 -14.97 8.34
CA GLU A 330 10.06 -14.80 8.42
C GLU A 330 10.80 -15.36 7.20
N HIS A 331 10.29 -16.41 6.56
CA HIS A 331 10.91 -16.97 5.37
C HIS A 331 10.69 -16.07 4.15
N GLU A 332 9.48 -15.55 3.92
CA GLU A 332 9.21 -14.63 2.81
C GLU A 332 10.03 -13.35 2.96
N PHE A 333 10.17 -12.87 4.20
CA PHE A 333 10.96 -11.69 4.49
C PHE A 333 12.44 -11.89 4.10
N ARG A 334 13.04 -13.02 4.49
CA ARG A 334 14.41 -13.37 4.06
C ARG A 334 14.51 -13.56 2.56
N GLU A 335 13.50 -14.21 1.97
CA GLU A 335 13.40 -14.42 0.53
C GLU A 335 13.36 -13.09 -0.23
N SER A 336 12.68 -12.06 0.29
CA SER A 336 12.65 -10.73 -0.31
C SER A 336 14.06 -10.12 -0.42
N MET A 337 14.91 -10.31 0.60
CA MET A 337 16.28 -9.79 0.63
C MET A 337 17.27 -10.61 -0.22
N ALA A 338 17.02 -11.92 -0.41
CA ALA A 338 17.90 -12.78 -1.20
C ALA A 338 18.08 -12.29 -2.64
N GLY A 339 19.27 -12.50 -3.20
CA GLY A 339 19.65 -11.95 -4.50
C GLY A 339 19.87 -10.43 -4.53
N GLY A 340 19.96 -9.76 -3.37
CA GLY A 340 20.27 -8.33 -3.29
C GLY A 340 19.07 -7.40 -3.26
N GLY A 341 17.98 -7.78 -2.59
CA GLY A 341 16.78 -6.96 -2.48
C GLY A 341 17.03 -5.62 -1.77
N ALA A 342 16.33 -4.56 -2.18
CA ALA A 342 16.32 -3.29 -1.46
C ALA A 342 15.24 -3.28 -0.37
N TYR A 343 15.65 -3.09 0.88
CA TYR A 343 14.76 -2.78 2.00
C TYR A 343 14.55 -1.27 2.05
N VAL A 344 13.37 -0.79 1.66
CA VAL A 344 13.02 0.64 1.72
C VAL A 344 12.22 0.89 2.99
N GLN A 345 12.84 1.53 3.98
CA GLN A 345 12.22 1.84 5.26
C GLN A 345 11.43 3.14 5.20
N GLU A 346 10.11 3.03 5.31
CA GLU A 346 9.19 4.17 5.32
C GLU A 346 9.00 4.75 6.73
N GLY A 347 9.02 3.89 7.76
CA GLY A 347 8.78 4.24 9.18
C GLY A 347 9.53 5.47 9.70
N ILE A 348 10.76 5.64 9.21
CA ILE A 348 11.67 6.73 9.60
C ILE A 348 11.18 8.08 9.14
N ASN A 349 10.31 8.14 8.14
CA ASN A 349 9.76 9.40 7.66
C ASN A 349 8.80 10.04 8.69
N TYR A 350 8.22 9.25 9.59
CA TYR A 350 7.29 9.65 10.66
C TYR A 350 7.71 9.18 12.05
N TRP A 351 9.02 9.05 12.31
CA TRP A 351 9.62 8.78 13.63
C TRP A 351 9.33 7.40 14.23
N GLY A 352 8.88 6.42 13.43
CA GLY A 352 8.42 5.12 13.92
C GLY A 352 9.34 3.95 13.55
N TYR A 353 9.60 3.08 14.53
CA TYR A 353 10.19 1.76 14.35
C TYR A 353 9.14 0.66 14.43
N SER A 354 8.22 0.78 15.40
CA SER A 354 7.08 -0.12 15.60
C SER A 354 5.87 0.67 16.15
N PRO A 355 4.69 0.06 16.30
CA PRO A 355 3.54 0.74 16.93
C PRO A 355 3.81 1.25 18.35
N THR A 356 4.75 0.62 19.07
CA THR A 356 5.12 0.96 20.45
C THR A 356 6.48 1.62 20.57
N ASP A 357 7.22 1.74 19.46
CA ASP A 357 8.58 2.25 19.45
C ASP A 357 8.71 3.42 18.46
N THR A 358 8.84 4.62 19.01
CA THR A 358 9.14 5.85 18.29
C THR A 358 10.42 6.46 18.84
N TYR A 359 11.23 7.07 17.97
CA TYR A 359 12.47 7.69 18.40
C TYR A 359 12.32 9.20 18.53
N HIS A 360 12.68 9.70 19.72
CA HIS A 360 12.76 11.12 20.05
C HIS A 360 14.15 11.55 20.48
N LEU A 361 15.11 10.61 20.44
CA LEU A 361 16.51 10.80 20.80
C LEU A 361 17.41 10.38 19.64
N TRP A 362 18.47 11.14 19.36
CA TRP A 362 19.47 10.82 18.35
C TRP A 362 20.27 9.56 18.71
N SER A 363 20.58 9.35 19.99
CA SER A 363 21.23 8.13 20.48
C SER A 363 20.40 6.87 20.22
N HIS A 364 19.08 6.97 20.39
CA HIS A 364 18.16 5.89 20.07
C HIS A 364 18.11 5.65 18.56
N TYR A 365 17.95 6.72 17.77
CA TYR A 365 17.99 6.65 16.31
C TYR A 365 19.25 5.92 15.81
N ALA A 366 20.42 6.38 16.25
CA ALA A 366 21.72 5.80 15.91
C ALA A 366 21.84 4.30 16.23
N THR A 367 21.42 3.89 17.43
CA THR A 367 21.58 2.50 17.89
C THR A 367 20.64 1.56 17.14
N ALA A 368 19.39 1.97 16.94
CA ALA A 368 18.42 1.14 16.24
C ALA A 368 18.75 1.01 14.74
N GLU A 369 19.21 2.07 14.07
CA GLU A 369 19.56 1.97 12.65
C GLU A 369 20.81 1.13 12.38
N GLU A 370 21.78 1.11 13.30
CA GLU A 370 22.91 0.20 13.21
C GLU A 370 22.44 -1.26 13.24
N ALA A 371 21.54 -1.58 14.17
CA ALA A 371 20.99 -2.93 14.31
C ALA A 371 20.16 -3.34 13.08
N ASN A 372 19.30 -2.45 12.57
CA ASN A 372 18.46 -2.70 11.40
C ASN A 372 19.31 -2.94 10.14
N THR A 373 20.30 -2.07 9.90
CA THR A 373 21.19 -2.20 8.74
C THR A 373 21.93 -3.53 8.76
N ARG A 374 22.49 -3.89 9.93
CA ARG A 374 23.18 -5.18 10.11
C ARG A 374 22.25 -6.36 9.85
N GLY A 375 21.00 -6.27 10.31
CA GLY A 375 19.97 -7.28 10.04
C GLY A 375 19.69 -7.47 8.55
N VAL A 376 19.49 -6.37 7.81
CA VAL A 376 19.24 -6.41 6.36
C VAL A 376 20.43 -6.96 5.59
N HIS A 377 21.65 -6.50 5.90
CA HIS A 377 22.88 -6.97 5.24
C HIS A 377 23.13 -8.46 5.51
N ALA A 378 22.83 -8.96 6.71
CA ALA A 378 22.96 -10.38 7.04
C ALA A 378 22.04 -11.28 6.19
N LEU A 379 20.98 -10.73 5.61
CA LEU A 379 20.08 -11.42 4.69
C LEU A 379 20.45 -11.21 3.21
N GLY A 380 21.55 -10.51 2.93
CA GLY A 380 22.01 -10.20 1.57
C GLY A 380 21.32 -8.99 0.93
N GLY A 381 20.49 -8.25 1.67
CA GLY A 381 19.81 -7.05 1.18
C GLY A 381 20.64 -5.77 1.31
N SER A 382 20.13 -4.68 0.73
CA SER A 382 20.63 -3.31 0.91
C SER A 382 19.59 -2.45 1.61
N TYR A 383 20.01 -1.49 2.43
CA TYR A 383 19.13 -0.75 3.33
C TYR A 383 18.91 0.70 2.85
N HIS A 384 17.66 1.13 2.66
CA HIS A 384 17.28 2.38 1.98
C HIS A 384 16.27 3.18 2.80
N PHE A 385 16.39 4.51 2.85
CA PHE A 385 15.55 5.40 3.67
C PHE A 385 14.75 6.42 2.90
N ILE A 386 13.47 6.54 3.29
CA ILE A 386 12.66 7.72 3.04
C ILE A 386 12.90 8.72 4.17
N TYR A 387 13.94 9.54 4.04
CA TYR A 387 14.36 10.45 5.13
C TYR A 387 13.33 11.56 5.47
N ALA A 388 12.60 12.05 4.46
CA ALA A 388 11.70 13.22 4.54
C ALA A 388 12.35 14.50 5.11
N LEU A 389 13.62 14.77 4.74
CA LEU A 389 14.43 15.87 5.29
C LEU A 389 13.76 17.25 5.14
N ALA A 390 13.06 17.51 4.04
CA ALA A 390 12.40 18.78 3.77
C ALA A 390 11.43 19.26 4.88
N ARG A 391 10.94 18.37 5.74
CA ARG A 391 10.03 18.69 6.86
C ARG A 391 10.75 19.14 8.14
N LEU A 392 12.06 18.96 8.23
CA LEU A 392 12.85 19.19 9.45
C LEU A 392 13.51 20.57 9.45
N ASN A 393 13.93 21.04 10.63
CA ASN A 393 14.84 22.20 10.73
C ASN A 393 16.24 21.84 10.16
N PRO A 394 17.07 22.81 9.77
CA PRO A 394 18.34 22.54 9.08
C PRO A 394 19.32 21.64 9.84
N ILE A 395 19.38 21.72 11.18
CA ILE A 395 20.29 20.91 11.99
C ILE A 395 19.81 19.47 12.05
N ASP A 396 18.52 19.25 12.29
CA ASP A 396 17.96 17.90 12.32
C ASP A 396 18.03 17.22 10.94
N ARG A 397 17.96 17.98 9.84
CA ARG A 397 18.25 17.45 8.50
C ARG A 397 19.66 16.87 8.41
N LEU A 398 20.66 17.62 8.91
CA LEU A 398 22.05 17.19 8.89
C LEU A 398 22.24 15.92 9.71
N TYR A 399 21.79 15.90 10.96
CA TYR A 399 22.00 14.77 11.86
C TYR A 399 21.21 13.54 11.44
N LYS A 400 19.95 13.68 11.01
CA LYS A 400 19.18 12.55 10.50
C LYS A 400 19.87 11.92 9.29
N PHE A 401 20.27 12.73 8.32
CA PHE A 401 20.95 12.26 7.12
C PHE A 401 22.30 11.61 7.46
N ALA A 402 23.17 12.30 8.21
CA ALA A 402 24.49 11.82 8.56
C ALA A 402 24.41 10.50 9.35
N ILE A 403 23.54 10.43 10.39
CA ILE A 403 23.37 9.24 11.22
C ILE A 403 22.82 8.06 10.43
N GLY A 404 21.75 8.24 9.67
CA GLY A 404 21.22 7.14 8.86
C GLY A 404 22.24 6.66 7.83
N THR A 405 22.93 7.58 7.16
CA THR A 405 23.87 7.25 6.08
C THR A 405 25.09 6.50 6.63
N MET A 406 25.65 6.91 7.77
CA MET A 406 26.78 6.20 8.39
C MET A 406 26.42 4.83 8.98
N CYS A 407 25.15 4.63 9.38
CA CYS A 407 24.68 3.30 9.75
C CYS A 407 24.70 2.35 8.53
N GLY A 408 24.47 2.89 7.34
CA GLY A 408 24.55 2.22 6.04
C GLY A 408 23.30 2.42 5.18
N ALA A 409 22.44 3.40 5.51
CA ALA A 409 21.26 3.67 4.71
C ALA A 409 21.61 4.42 3.41
N HIS A 410 20.96 3.99 2.34
CA HIS A 410 20.93 4.66 1.05
C HIS A 410 19.78 5.68 1.00
N PRO A 411 20.00 6.89 0.48
CA PRO A 411 18.94 7.90 0.39
C PRO A 411 17.96 7.61 -0.74
N VAL A 412 16.67 7.61 -0.38
CA VAL A 412 15.53 7.57 -1.31
C VAL A 412 14.85 8.95 -1.35
N TYR A 413 14.20 9.27 -2.46
CA TYR A 413 13.55 10.55 -2.72
C TYR A 413 14.48 11.74 -2.58
N GLY A 414 15.74 11.54 -2.97
CA GLY A 414 16.68 12.64 -3.11
C GLY A 414 17.18 13.24 -1.79
N GLY A 415 17.21 12.46 -0.71
CA GLY A 415 17.70 12.95 0.59
C GLY A 415 19.09 13.58 0.52
N HIS A 416 19.97 13.08 -0.35
CA HIS A 416 21.36 13.55 -0.47
C HIS A 416 21.49 14.97 -1.05
N PHE A 417 20.58 15.45 -1.90
CA PHE A 417 20.64 16.84 -2.36
C PHE A 417 19.94 17.83 -1.41
N GLN A 418 19.21 17.34 -0.41
CA GLN A 418 18.53 18.17 0.59
C GLN A 418 19.36 18.36 1.86
N ALA A 419 20.30 17.45 2.14
CA ALA A 419 21.13 17.46 3.32
C ALA A 419 22.25 18.52 3.22
N PRO A 420 22.47 19.35 4.25
CA PRO A 420 23.62 20.26 4.31
C PRO A 420 24.90 19.50 4.69
N GLY A 421 26.02 20.21 4.86
CA GLY A 421 27.26 19.65 5.43
C GLY A 421 28.23 19.02 4.43
N CYS A 422 27.93 19.04 3.12
CA CYS A 422 28.85 18.63 2.07
C CYS A 422 28.62 19.48 0.81
N PRO A 423 29.67 19.88 0.05
CA PRO A 423 29.49 20.54 -1.25
C PRO A 423 28.69 19.71 -2.25
N SER A 424 28.83 18.37 -2.21
CA SER A 424 28.02 17.43 -3.00
C SER A 424 28.03 16.05 -2.34
N TRP A 425 26.95 15.72 -1.63
CA TRP A 425 26.78 14.38 -1.06
C TRP A 425 26.72 13.29 -2.14
N GLY A 426 26.11 13.57 -3.29
CA GLY A 426 26.06 12.62 -4.40
C GLY A 426 27.46 12.21 -4.87
N ARG A 427 28.35 13.20 -5.07
CA ARG A 427 29.75 12.94 -5.43
C ARG A 427 30.49 12.18 -4.32
N PHE A 428 30.38 12.65 -3.08
CA PHE A 428 31.06 12.07 -1.93
C PHE A 428 30.69 10.60 -1.73
N LEU A 429 29.39 10.30 -1.70
CA LEU A 429 28.86 8.95 -1.50
C LEU A 429 29.11 8.05 -2.71
N THR A 430 29.09 8.59 -3.93
CA THR A 430 29.51 7.82 -5.12
C THR A 430 30.96 7.37 -4.98
N ARG A 431 31.88 8.29 -4.70
CA ARG A 431 33.32 8.01 -4.60
C ARG A 431 33.69 7.04 -3.47
N TRP A 432 33.03 7.20 -2.32
CA TRP A 432 33.37 6.50 -1.08
C TRP A 432 32.32 5.49 -0.64
N SER A 433 31.43 5.08 -1.55
CA SER A 433 30.32 4.15 -1.31
C SER A 433 30.75 2.89 -0.55
N GLY A 434 31.88 2.28 -0.91
CA GLY A 434 32.38 1.09 -0.23
C GLY A 434 32.74 1.31 1.26
N LEU A 435 33.10 2.52 1.66
CA LEU A 435 33.41 2.82 3.07
C LEU A 435 32.15 3.07 3.91
N VAL A 436 30.99 3.16 3.27
CA VAL A 436 29.70 3.49 3.91
C VAL A 436 28.72 2.32 3.82
N TRP A 437 28.60 1.71 2.63
CA TRP A 437 27.53 0.78 2.27
C TRP A 437 28.00 -0.64 2.00
N ASP A 438 29.30 -0.92 2.09
CA ASP A 438 29.77 -2.27 1.85
C ASP A 438 29.21 -3.24 2.89
N ALA A 439 28.50 -4.26 2.42
CA ALA A 439 27.87 -5.27 3.27
C ALA A 439 28.91 -6.03 4.14
N GLU A 440 30.17 -6.03 3.71
CA GLU A 440 31.29 -6.64 4.43
C GLU A 440 31.88 -5.76 5.55
N LEU A 441 31.34 -4.54 5.77
CA LEU A 441 31.72 -3.71 6.90
C LEU A 441 31.18 -4.31 8.21
N GLN A 442 32.09 -4.89 8.99
CA GLN A 442 31.79 -5.50 10.29
C GLN A 442 32.32 -4.64 11.43
N PRO A 443 31.68 -4.61 12.61
CA PRO A 443 32.23 -3.95 13.79
C PRO A 443 33.65 -4.42 14.12
N VAL A 444 34.50 -3.49 14.58
CA VAL A 444 35.81 -3.86 15.14
C VAL A 444 35.64 -4.49 16.54
N SER A 445 36.62 -5.28 16.98
CA SER A 445 36.60 -5.83 18.33
C SER A 445 36.80 -4.75 19.39
N ASP A 446 36.24 -4.97 20.58
CA ASP A 446 36.40 -4.06 21.71
C ASP A 446 37.88 -3.80 22.04
N GLY A 447 38.24 -2.52 22.04
CA GLY A 447 39.59 -2.04 22.34
C GLY A 447 40.58 -2.11 21.18
N ASP A 448 40.18 -2.54 19.98
CA ASP A 448 41.02 -2.44 18.77
C ASP A 448 41.10 -1.01 18.24
N VAL A 449 40.08 -0.20 18.49
CA VAL A 449 40.07 1.23 18.18
C VAL A 449 39.90 2.04 19.47
N ASN A 450 40.63 3.14 19.58
CA ASN A 450 40.45 4.11 20.66
C ASN A 450 40.59 5.54 20.13
N VAL A 451 39.60 6.38 20.41
CA VAL A 451 39.60 7.81 20.05
C VAL A 451 39.79 8.65 21.30
N ILE A 452 40.74 9.58 21.25
CA ILE A 452 41.07 10.51 22.34
C ILE A 452 40.85 11.93 21.81
N ALA A 453 39.97 12.68 22.44
CA ALA A 453 39.63 14.05 22.09
C ALA A 453 39.33 14.86 23.35
N ASP A 454 39.42 16.18 23.25
CA ASP A 454 39.10 17.11 24.33
C ASP A 454 37.59 17.23 24.60
N ALA A 455 36.76 16.83 23.62
CA ALA A 455 35.31 16.74 23.73
C ALA A 455 34.83 15.33 23.34
N PRO A 456 33.70 14.85 23.90
CA PRO A 456 33.15 13.54 23.54
C PRO A 456 32.77 13.46 22.05
N LEU A 457 33.19 12.40 21.38
CA LEU A 457 32.75 12.05 20.02
C LEU A 457 32.01 10.72 20.04
N LEU A 458 31.00 10.59 19.18
CA LEU A 458 30.38 9.31 18.88
C LEU A 458 31.19 8.62 17.77
N TRP A 459 31.65 7.40 18.04
CA TRP A 459 32.46 6.62 17.09
C TRP A 459 32.36 5.11 17.30
N ARG A 460 32.05 4.65 18.53
CA ARG A 460 32.10 3.23 18.89
C ARG A 460 31.20 2.36 18.02
N ASN A 461 29.98 2.83 17.72
CA ASN A 461 29.02 2.11 16.89
C ASN A 461 29.42 2.07 15.40
N TRP A 462 30.38 2.91 14.98
CA TRP A 462 30.78 3.10 13.59
C TRP A 462 32.29 3.01 13.38
N ALA A 463 32.98 2.31 14.29
CA ALA A 463 34.30 1.77 14.05
C ALA A 463 34.12 0.38 13.42
N LYS A 464 34.26 0.31 12.10
CA LYS A 464 34.04 -0.90 11.31
C LYS A 464 35.35 -1.32 10.63
N GLN A 465 35.38 -2.55 10.14
CA GLN A 465 36.47 -3.11 9.35
C GLN A 465 35.91 -3.92 8.19
N ARG A 466 36.65 -3.97 7.08
CA ARG A 466 36.35 -4.82 5.93
C ARG A 466 37.61 -5.35 5.28
N VAL A 467 37.54 -6.54 4.72
CA VAL A 467 38.64 -7.09 3.91
C VAL A 467 38.43 -6.64 2.46
N VAL A 468 39.41 -5.92 1.91
CA VAL A 468 39.36 -5.45 0.52
C VAL A 468 39.79 -6.56 -0.42
N ASP A 469 40.88 -7.25 -0.07
CA ASP A 469 41.34 -8.45 -0.76
C ASP A 469 42.26 -9.29 0.15
N GLN A 470 42.88 -10.32 -0.41
CA GLN A 470 43.75 -11.25 0.32
C GLN A 470 44.97 -10.59 0.99
N SER A 471 45.31 -9.35 0.63
CA SER A 471 46.48 -8.62 1.09
C SER A 471 46.15 -7.34 1.87
N SER A 472 44.94 -6.78 1.70
CA SER A 472 44.53 -5.51 2.28
C SER A 472 43.22 -5.61 3.06
N ARG A 473 43.22 -5.02 4.26
CA ARG A 473 42.06 -4.84 5.13
C ARG A 473 41.97 -3.37 5.53
N GLN A 474 40.77 -2.83 5.59
CA GLN A 474 40.54 -1.46 6.03
C GLN A 474 39.89 -1.44 7.41
N VAL A 475 40.30 -0.49 8.25
CA VAL A 475 39.59 -0.08 9.47
C VAL A 475 39.04 1.31 9.22
N VAL A 476 37.71 1.44 9.26
CA VAL A 476 36.95 2.65 8.96
C VAL A 476 36.35 3.17 10.26
N VAL A 477 36.69 4.39 10.64
CA VAL A 477 36.22 5.00 11.89
C VAL A 477 35.47 6.28 11.57
N HIS A 478 34.15 6.25 11.68
CA HIS A 478 33.34 7.47 11.61
C HIS A 478 33.49 8.21 12.95
N LEU A 479 33.77 9.50 12.87
CA LEU A 479 33.85 10.42 14.00
C LEU A 479 32.69 11.40 13.88
N VAL A 480 31.88 11.48 14.93
CA VAL A 480 30.68 12.32 14.93
C VAL A 480 30.65 13.19 16.17
N ASP A 481 30.51 14.49 15.97
CA ASP A 481 30.24 15.43 17.06
C ASP A 481 28.75 15.35 17.42
N PRO A 482 28.38 14.83 18.60
CA PRO A 482 26.98 14.70 18.98
C PRO A 482 26.30 16.07 19.02
N GLN A 483 24.98 16.09 18.80
CA GLN A 483 24.22 17.30 19.11
C GLN A 483 24.40 17.68 20.58
N VAL A 484 24.31 18.99 20.86
CA VAL A 484 24.34 19.52 22.23
C VAL A 484 23.22 18.92 23.07
N ASP A 485 22.06 18.67 22.46
CA ASP A 485 20.94 17.97 23.05
C ASP A 485 20.70 16.66 22.28
N ASP A 486 20.53 15.56 23.01
CA ASP A 486 20.23 14.27 22.39
C ASP A 486 18.79 14.20 21.89
N ARG A 487 17.91 15.13 22.30
CA ARG A 487 16.51 15.19 21.88
C ARG A 487 16.36 15.81 20.49
N ILE A 488 15.42 15.26 19.72
CA ILE A 488 15.05 15.74 18.39
C ILE A 488 14.04 16.89 18.50
N ASP A 489 14.05 17.82 17.52
CA ASP A 489 13.11 18.95 17.42
C ASP A 489 13.21 19.96 18.57
N VAL A 490 14.43 20.16 19.09
CA VAL A 490 14.73 21.21 20.06
C VAL A 490 15.14 22.48 19.31
N VAL A 491 14.52 23.62 19.63
CA VAL A 491 14.58 24.90 18.89
C VAL A 491 15.92 25.66 19.04
N ASP A 492 16.98 25.04 19.53
CA ASP A 492 18.30 25.67 19.61
C ASP A 492 19.11 25.39 18.34
N ASP A 493 19.04 26.31 17.37
CA ASP A 493 19.70 26.26 16.05
C ASP A 493 21.26 26.38 16.10
N LEU A 494 21.93 25.82 17.11
CA LEU A 494 23.38 25.92 17.28
C LEU A 494 24.07 24.56 17.08
N LEU A 495 24.87 24.46 16.01
CA LEU A 495 25.85 23.39 15.89
C LEU A 495 26.86 23.48 17.04
N PRO A 496 27.32 22.33 17.58
CA PRO A 496 28.41 22.33 18.55
C PRO A 496 29.68 22.95 17.95
N PRO A 497 30.56 23.54 18.79
CA PRO A 497 31.85 24.01 18.31
C PRO A 497 32.70 22.80 17.84
N PRO A 498 33.36 22.90 16.67
CA PRO A 498 34.11 21.80 16.10
C PRO A 498 35.16 21.22 17.06
N VAL A 499 35.28 19.90 17.09
CA VAL A 499 36.26 19.20 17.93
C VAL A 499 37.60 19.11 17.20
N ALA A 500 38.69 19.54 17.84
CA ALA A 500 40.03 19.59 17.24
C ALA A 500 41.03 18.64 17.91
N ASN A 501 42.14 18.37 17.22
CA ASN A 501 43.29 17.59 17.74
C ASN A 501 42.93 16.19 18.27
N ILE A 502 42.15 15.45 17.50
CA ILE A 502 41.62 14.14 17.88
C ILE A 502 42.65 13.07 17.55
N ALA A 503 43.10 12.29 18.53
CA ALA A 503 43.98 11.15 18.28
C ALA A 503 43.16 9.87 18.06
N VAL A 504 43.25 9.29 16.87
CA VAL A 504 42.63 7.99 16.54
C VAL A 504 43.70 6.92 16.55
N ARG A 505 43.51 5.90 17.40
CA ARG A 505 44.45 4.79 17.60
C ARG A 505 43.82 3.49 17.14
N VAL A 506 44.56 2.71 16.36
CA VAL A 506 44.19 1.37 15.91
C VAL A 506 45.26 0.38 16.35
N ARG A 507 44.84 -0.71 17.01
CA ARG A 507 45.70 -1.84 17.34
C ARG A 507 46.03 -2.62 16.07
N ILE A 508 47.31 -2.93 15.89
CA ILE A 508 47.82 -3.68 14.74
C ILE A 508 48.10 -5.11 15.19
N PRO A 509 47.31 -6.09 14.73
CA PRO A 509 47.53 -7.49 15.09
C PRO A 509 48.89 -7.99 14.61
N ASP A 510 49.43 -9.00 15.30
CA ASP A 510 50.67 -9.66 14.89
C ASP A 510 50.59 -10.17 13.45
N GLY A 511 51.66 -9.96 12.68
CA GLY A 511 51.74 -10.34 11.27
C GLY A 511 51.06 -9.36 10.30
N GLN A 512 50.50 -8.26 10.80
CA GLN A 512 49.94 -7.18 9.98
C GLN A 512 50.76 -5.89 10.10
N GLY A 513 50.57 -4.97 9.16
CA GLY A 513 51.15 -3.63 9.17
C GLY A 513 50.12 -2.59 8.74
N VAL A 514 50.41 -1.30 8.96
CA VAL A 514 49.61 -0.19 8.40
C VAL A 514 50.41 0.47 7.29
N THR A 515 49.81 0.56 6.10
CA THR A 515 50.42 1.15 4.92
C THR A 515 49.99 2.60 4.71
N LYS A 516 48.72 2.90 5.01
CA LYS A 516 48.12 4.21 4.75
C LYS A 516 47.10 4.58 5.82
N ALA A 517 46.95 5.87 6.06
CA ALA A 517 45.82 6.42 6.78
C ALA A 517 45.34 7.70 6.09
N ILE A 518 44.04 7.85 5.92
CA ILE A 518 43.43 9.03 5.30
C ILE A 518 42.28 9.57 6.15
N LEU A 519 42.01 10.86 5.99
CA LEU A 519 40.83 11.56 6.48
C LEU A 519 39.94 11.90 5.30
N LEU A 520 38.66 11.54 5.41
CA LEU A 520 37.59 12.04 4.57
C LEU A 520 36.76 13.01 5.41
N ASP A 521 36.67 14.26 4.96
CA ASP A 521 35.86 15.29 5.60
C ASP A 521 34.81 15.78 4.58
N PRO A 522 33.55 15.34 4.67
CA PRO A 522 32.49 15.76 3.76
C PRO A 522 32.38 17.27 3.61
N TRP A 523 32.75 18.06 4.63
CA TRP A 523 32.74 19.52 4.58
C TRP A 523 33.75 20.12 3.59
N GLN A 524 34.80 19.35 3.25
CA GLN A 524 35.83 19.72 2.28
C GLN A 524 35.62 19.06 0.91
N GLY A 525 34.54 18.30 0.73
CA GLY A 525 34.25 17.54 -0.49
C GLY A 525 34.77 16.10 -0.43
N ASP A 526 34.99 15.50 -1.60
CA ASP A 526 35.34 14.08 -1.77
C ASP A 526 36.84 13.78 -1.75
N GLN A 527 37.70 14.80 -1.73
CA GLN A 527 39.14 14.60 -1.81
C GLN A 527 39.73 14.15 -0.45
N PRO A 528 40.49 13.06 -0.41
CA PRO A 528 41.06 12.53 0.83
C PRO A 528 42.28 13.34 1.29
N THR A 529 42.46 13.48 2.60
CA THR A 529 43.69 14.03 3.19
C THR A 529 44.53 12.91 3.79
N SER A 530 45.78 12.75 3.33
CA SER A 530 46.71 11.80 3.94
C SER A 530 47.05 12.20 5.37
N LEU A 531 47.02 11.24 6.29
CA LEU A 531 47.39 11.43 7.69
C LEU A 531 48.74 10.79 7.99
N GLU A 532 49.54 11.48 8.79
CA GLU A 532 50.82 10.94 9.27
C GLU A 532 50.58 9.86 10.33
N ILE A 533 51.16 8.67 10.11
CA ILE A 533 51.03 7.53 11.01
C ILE A 533 52.21 7.48 11.97
N THR A 534 51.93 7.64 13.26
CA THR A 534 52.88 7.34 14.35
C THR A 534 52.66 5.92 14.84
N ARG A 535 53.74 5.18 15.13
CA ARG A 535 53.68 3.77 15.55
C ARG A 535 54.35 3.60 16.90
N ASP A 536 53.64 3.02 17.86
CA ASP A 536 54.17 2.70 19.18
C ASP A 536 53.56 1.37 19.68
N SER A 537 54.42 0.42 20.04
CA SER A 537 54.03 -0.81 20.77
C SER A 537 52.84 -1.57 20.16
N GLY A 538 52.81 -1.72 18.83
CA GLY A 538 51.72 -2.42 18.12
C GLY A 538 50.46 -1.57 17.91
N ILE A 539 50.52 -0.26 18.14
CA ILE A 539 49.43 0.70 17.89
C ILE A 539 49.87 1.66 16.79
N ALA A 540 48.99 1.88 15.81
CA ALA A 540 49.09 2.98 14.86
C ALA A 540 48.20 4.13 15.34
N GLN A 541 48.73 5.35 15.31
CA GLN A 541 47.99 6.56 15.69
C GLN A 541 48.10 7.61 14.58
N VAL A 542 46.98 8.27 14.31
CA VAL A 542 46.90 9.51 13.52
C VAL A 542 46.27 10.62 14.34
N THR A 543 46.51 11.86 13.94
CA THR A 543 45.86 13.04 14.50
C THR A 543 44.93 13.65 13.47
N VAL A 544 43.63 13.67 13.77
CA VAL A 544 42.62 14.36 12.98
C VAL A 544 42.58 15.82 13.44
N PRO A 545 42.81 16.79 12.53
CA PRO A 545 42.93 18.19 12.91
C PRO A 545 41.62 18.77 13.44
N LYS A 546 40.50 18.40 12.83
CA LYS A 546 39.16 18.92 13.15
C LYS A 546 38.07 17.96 12.68
N VAL A 547 36.96 17.91 13.42
CA VAL A 547 35.68 17.33 13.01
C VAL A 547 34.61 18.42 13.19
N GLU A 548 33.94 18.81 12.10
CA GLU A 548 32.83 19.79 12.14
C GLU A 548 31.57 19.14 12.71
N VAL A 549 31.13 18.04 12.10
CA VAL A 549 30.00 17.21 12.55
C VAL A 549 30.27 15.75 12.25
N TRP A 550 30.74 15.43 11.04
CA TRP A 550 31.05 14.07 10.61
C TRP A 550 32.36 14.06 9.83
N SER A 551 33.26 13.14 10.17
CA SER A 551 34.44 12.80 9.37
C SER A 551 34.71 11.30 9.42
N ILE A 552 35.46 10.78 8.45
CA ILE A 552 35.80 9.35 8.36
C ILE A 552 37.31 9.21 8.34
N VAL A 553 37.86 8.40 9.25
CA VAL A 553 39.27 8.02 9.24
C VAL A 553 39.39 6.59 8.75
N VAL A 554 40.21 6.37 7.73
CA VAL A 554 40.44 5.04 7.18
C VAL A 554 41.90 4.67 7.36
N PHE A 555 42.15 3.53 8.00
CA PHE A 555 43.47 2.90 8.03
C PHE A 555 43.48 1.73 7.05
N GLU A 556 44.49 1.67 6.19
CA GLU A 556 44.76 0.51 5.35
C GLU A 556 45.84 -0.36 6.00
N LEU A 557 45.48 -1.61 6.26
CA LEU A 557 46.31 -2.61 6.87
C LEU A 557 46.75 -3.63 5.81
N SER A 558 48.05 -3.92 5.77
CA SER A 558 48.63 -5.00 4.97
C SER A 558 48.74 -6.28 5.79
N GLY A 559 48.44 -7.43 5.19
CA GLY A 559 48.55 -8.73 5.86
C GLY A 559 48.18 -9.89 4.93
N THR A 560 47.70 -10.98 5.53
CA THR A 560 47.08 -12.09 4.79
C THR A 560 45.67 -12.29 5.33
N PHE A 561 44.68 -12.11 4.47
CA PHE A 561 43.26 -12.14 4.83
C PHE A 561 42.51 -13.16 3.99
N ALA A 562 41.44 -13.71 4.55
CA ALA A 562 40.49 -14.49 3.76
C ALA A 562 39.76 -13.53 2.81
N PRO A 563 39.61 -13.86 1.51
CA PRO A 563 38.85 -13.03 0.61
C PRO A 563 37.39 -12.88 1.13
N PRO A 564 36.71 -11.78 0.80
CA PRO A 564 35.31 -11.62 1.14
C PRO A 564 34.50 -12.80 0.57
N PRO A 565 33.43 -13.22 1.26
CA PRO A 565 32.52 -14.24 0.73
C PRO A 565 31.95 -13.79 -0.62
N PRO A 566 31.60 -14.73 -1.51
CA PRO A 566 30.89 -14.38 -2.73
C PRO A 566 29.53 -13.74 -2.39
N PRO A 567 28.92 -13.01 -3.34
CA PRO A 567 27.55 -12.51 -3.19
C PRO A 567 26.60 -13.63 -2.78
N GLY A 568 25.58 -13.28 -1.99
CA GLY A 568 24.57 -14.23 -1.51
C GLY A 568 23.83 -14.95 -2.63
N GLU A 569 23.29 -16.12 -2.30
CA GLU A 569 22.47 -16.91 -3.22
C GLU A 569 21.22 -16.11 -3.68
N PRO A 570 20.72 -16.36 -4.91
CA PRO A 570 19.57 -15.65 -5.46
C PRO A 570 18.25 -15.96 -4.73
N PHE A 571 18.20 -17.07 -4.00
CA PHE A 571 17.06 -17.55 -3.23
C PHE A 571 17.52 -17.97 -1.83
N THR A 572 16.59 -17.98 -0.89
CA THR A 572 16.77 -18.65 0.41
C THR A 572 16.53 -20.16 0.27
N GLU A 573 16.17 -20.85 1.35
CA GLU A 573 15.77 -22.25 1.25
C GLU A 573 14.43 -22.44 0.52
N ALA A 574 14.19 -23.65 -0.02
CA ALA A 574 12.91 -23.94 -0.65
C ALA A 574 11.81 -24.05 0.44
N PRO A 575 10.62 -23.46 0.24
CA PRO A 575 9.51 -23.64 1.16
C PRO A 575 9.00 -25.09 1.16
N ASP A 576 8.46 -25.57 2.29
CA ASP A 576 7.90 -26.92 2.39
C ASP A 576 6.68 -27.05 1.45
N PRO A 577 6.69 -27.95 0.45
CA PRO A 577 5.59 -28.10 -0.49
C PRO A 577 4.25 -28.45 0.17
N ALA A 578 4.26 -29.17 1.29
CA ALA A 578 3.05 -29.50 2.03
C ALA A 578 2.46 -28.27 2.75
N GLU A 579 3.32 -27.41 3.29
CA GLU A 579 2.88 -26.14 3.89
C GLU A 579 2.43 -25.14 2.83
N VAL A 580 3.06 -25.12 1.65
CA VAL A 580 2.58 -24.34 0.50
C VAL A 580 1.17 -24.76 0.11
N GLU A 581 0.92 -26.06 -0.03
CA GLU A 581 -0.42 -26.57 -0.38
C GLU A 581 -1.44 -26.31 0.74
N ALA A 582 -1.03 -26.45 2.00
CA ALA A 582 -1.87 -26.09 3.14
C ALA A 582 -2.23 -24.60 3.10
N GLY A 583 -1.27 -23.72 2.82
CA GLY A 583 -1.45 -22.28 2.66
C GLY A 583 -2.48 -21.91 1.60
N ARG A 584 -2.59 -22.70 0.51
CA ARG A 584 -3.62 -22.48 -0.54
C ARG A 584 -5.03 -22.76 -0.04
N LEU A 585 -5.15 -23.68 0.91
CA LEU A 585 -6.41 -24.09 1.50
C LEU A 585 -6.74 -23.31 2.78
N THR A 586 -5.76 -22.64 3.38
CA THR A 586 -5.95 -21.82 4.58
C THR A 586 -7.06 -20.82 4.31
N PRO A 587 -8.19 -20.88 5.05
CA PRO A 587 -9.21 -19.87 4.94
C PRO A 587 -8.57 -18.52 5.16
N TYR A 588 -8.78 -17.59 4.23
CA TYR A 588 -8.35 -16.24 4.44
C TYR A 588 -9.01 -15.75 5.72
N PRO A 589 -8.29 -15.09 6.65
CA PRO A 589 -8.92 -14.26 7.63
C PRO A 589 -9.52 -13.08 6.87
N VAL A 590 -10.65 -13.32 6.20
CA VAL A 590 -11.65 -12.27 6.26
C VAL A 590 -11.87 -12.09 7.74
N VAL A 591 -11.90 -10.86 8.20
CA VAL A 591 -12.51 -10.56 9.48
C VAL A 591 -13.76 -11.46 9.64
N GLY A 592 -13.69 -12.43 10.56
CA GLY A 592 -14.69 -13.48 10.76
C GLY A 592 -14.65 -14.66 9.78
N ALA A 593 -13.72 -15.60 9.93
CA ALA A 593 -13.85 -16.93 9.32
C ALA A 593 -15.21 -17.56 9.71
N PRO A 594 -15.96 -18.15 8.76
CA PRO A 594 -17.24 -18.76 9.07
C PRO A 594 -17.03 -20.07 9.82
N LEU A 595 -17.91 -20.22 10.79
CA LEU A 595 -18.25 -21.44 11.45
C LEU A 595 -18.78 -22.51 10.44
N THR A 596 -18.73 -23.79 10.83
CA THR A 596 -19.07 -24.99 10.04
C THR A 596 -20.51 -25.00 9.47
N PRO A 597 -20.87 -25.93 8.55
CA PRO A 597 -22.23 -26.04 8.02
C PRO A 597 -23.36 -26.15 9.06
N ASP A 598 -23.07 -26.60 10.29
CA ASP A 598 -24.03 -26.62 11.40
C ASP A 598 -24.24 -25.22 12.03
N GLU A 599 -23.36 -24.28 11.75
CA GLU A 599 -23.32 -22.93 12.31
C GLU A 599 -23.75 -21.84 11.30
N LEU A 600 -23.86 -22.21 10.01
CA LEU A 600 -24.40 -21.40 8.91
C LEU A 600 -25.94 -21.27 8.92
N ALA A 601 -26.62 -21.88 9.90
CA ALA A 601 -28.06 -21.70 10.11
C ALA A 601 -28.37 -20.34 10.77
N GLY A 602 -28.24 -19.25 10.00
CA GLY A 602 -28.69 -17.89 10.33
C GLY A 602 -27.69 -17.07 11.16
N HIS A 603 -27.00 -16.12 10.52
CA HIS A 603 -26.00 -15.22 11.13
C HIS A 603 -26.51 -14.57 12.44
N ARG A 604 -25.97 -15.03 13.58
CA ARG A 604 -26.24 -14.45 14.91
C ARG A 604 -24.99 -14.27 15.77
N ARG A 605 -23.78 -14.54 15.26
CA ARG A 605 -22.52 -14.48 16.02
C ARG A 605 -21.33 -14.07 15.14
N TRP A 606 -20.42 -13.25 15.67
CA TRP A 606 -19.17 -12.81 15.04
C TRP A 606 -18.03 -12.85 16.06
N LEU A 607 -16.93 -13.51 15.73
CA LEU A 607 -15.73 -13.57 16.56
C LEU A 607 -14.67 -12.59 16.01
N TYR A 608 -14.13 -11.73 16.86
CA TYR A 608 -13.08 -10.79 16.51
C TYR A 608 -11.86 -11.02 17.41
N GLU A 609 -10.82 -11.61 16.84
CA GLU A 609 -9.50 -11.67 17.46
C GLU A 609 -8.96 -10.25 17.68
N THR A 610 -8.34 -10.00 18.83
CA THR A 610 -7.85 -8.65 19.18
C THR A 610 -6.48 -8.31 18.61
N ASP A 611 -5.75 -9.31 18.11
CA ASP A 611 -4.40 -9.22 17.57
C ASP A 611 -4.33 -9.32 16.02
N ALA A 612 -5.44 -9.65 15.35
CA ALA A 612 -5.49 -9.81 13.88
C ALA A 612 -6.03 -8.58 13.15
N GLY A 613 -5.63 -8.38 11.88
CA GLY A 613 -6.20 -7.36 10.97
C GLY A 613 -5.92 -5.90 11.36
N TYR A 614 -6.57 -4.94 10.67
CA TYR A 614 -6.44 -3.51 11.00
C TYR A 614 -7.01 -3.27 12.42
N ASN A 615 -6.13 -3.01 13.39
CA ASN A 615 -6.51 -2.63 14.76
C ASN A 615 -5.75 -1.37 15.18
N SER A 616 -6.45 -0.30 15.55
CA SER A 616 -5.82 0.95 16.01
C SER A 616 -5.81 1.10 17.53
N VAL A 617 -6.17 0.05 18.28
CA VAL A 617 -6.11 0.03 19.74
C VAL A 617 -4.70 -0.36 20.19
N GLY A 618 -4.06 0.49 20.99
CA GLY A 618 -2.60 0.50 21.20
C GLY A 618 -1.98 -0.62 22.05
N ALA A 619 -2.73 -1.63 22.50
CA ALA A 619 -2.15 -2.78 23.19
C ALA A 619 -1.43 -3.70 22.19
N HIS A 620 -0.22 -4.14 22.55
CA HIS A 620 0.54 -5.10 21.76
C HIS A 620 0.09 -6.53 22.05
N GLY A 621 0.28 -7.43 21.09
CA GLY A 621 0.00 -8.86 21.23
C GLY A 621 1.16 -9.63 21.85
N VAL A 622 0.87 -10.66 22.64
CA VAL A 622 1.85 -11.62 23.18
C VAL A 622 1.36 -13.04 22.99
N LEU A 623 2.32 -13.97 22.87
CA LEU A 623 2.04 -15.40 22.85
C LEU A 623 1.43 -15.83 24.19
N ASP A 624 0.24 -16.40 24.13
CA ASP A 624 -0.41 -17.04 25.27
C ASP A 624 -1.04 -18.37 24.79
N PRO A 625 -0.55 -19.53 25.26
CA PRO A 625 -1.03 -20.82 24.77
C PRO A 625 -2.48 -21.14 25.15
N ASP A 626 -3.13 -20.35 26.02
CA ASP A 626 -4.53 -20.51 26.40
C ASP A 626 -5.48 -19.62 25.56
N ALA A 627 -4.93 -18.75 24.71
CA ALA A 627 -5.64 -17.94 23.72
C ALA A 627 -6.05 -18.79 22.51
N ASP A 628 -7.14 -18.44 21.82
CA ASP A 628 -7.76 -19.31 20.81
C ASP A 628 -6.87 -19.49 19.57
N ASN A 629 -6.20 -18.42 19.15
CA ASN A 629 -5.20 -18.42 18.07
C ASN A 629 -3.74 -18.45 18.57
N GLY A 630 -3.52 -18.61 19.89
CA GLY A 630 -2.21 -18.60 20.53
C GLY A 630 -1.63 -17.21 20.84
N MET A 631 -2.39 -16.13 20.60
CA MET A 631 -1.99 -14.74 20.82
C MET A 631 -3.09 -13.95 21.54
N ALA A 632 -2.70 -12.99 22.39
CA ALA A 632 -3.65 -12.10 23.08
C ALA A 632 -3.06 -10.69 23.26
N GLN A 633 -3.90 -9.66 23.26
CA GLN A 633 -3.46 -8.32 23.68
C GLN A 633 -3.17 -8.32 25.19
N VAL A 634 -2.17 -7.55 25.61
CA VAL A 634 -1.73 -7.55 27.02
C VAL A 634 -1.49 -6.15 27.59
N ARG A 635 -1.81 -5.99 28.88
CA ARG A 635 -1.18 -5.02 29.79
C ARG A 635 -0.09 -5.73 30.58
N GLU A 636 1.15 -5.33 30.37
CA GLU A 636 2.32 -6.01 30.94
C GLU A 636 2.61 -5.62 32.39
N SER A 637 3.36 -6.45 33.13
CA SER A 637 3.64 -6.25 34.58
C SER A 637 4.38 -4.97 34.97
N ASN A 638 4.81 -4.15 34.02
CA ASN A 638 5.45 -2.85 34.21
C ASN A 638 4.52 -1.65 33.90
N GLU A 639 3.32 -1.88 33.37
CA GLU A 639 2.41 -0.83 32.90
C GLU A 639 1.27 -0.60 33.90
N THR A 640 1.01 0.61 34.38
CA THR A 640 -0.15 0.81 35.28
C THR A 640 -1.49 0.80 34.55
N TRP A 641 -1.48 1.03 33.23
CA TRP A 641 -2.66 0.94 32.38
C TRP A 641 -2.30 0.80 30.89
N VAL A 642 -3.24 0.29 30.08
CA VAL A 642 -3.16 0.29 28.60
C VAL A 642 -4.57 0.35 27.99
N ASN A 643 -4.69 0.84 26.76
CA ASN A 643 -5.91 0.68 25.96
C ASN A 643 -5.88 -0.66 25.23
N ILE A 644 -6.91 -1.48 25.41
CA ILE A 644 -7.05 -2.85 24.89
C ILE A 644 -8.42 -3.00 24.21
N GLY A 645 -8.56 -3.78 23.14
CA GLY A 645 -9.83 -3.91 22.41
C GLY A 645 -9.69 -3.97 20.89
N ARG A 646 -10.73 -3.54 20.17
CA ARG A 646 -10.86 -3.74 18.72
C ARG A 646 -11.66 -2.61 18.05
N ASN A 647 -11.20 -2.12 16.90
CA ASN A 647 -11.99 -1.24 16.01
C ASN A 647 -12.58 -1.99 14.81
N TRP A 648 -13.48 -1.31 14.08
CA TRP A 648 -14.09 -1.78 12.82
C TRP A 648 -14.74 -3.17 12.85
N MET A 649 -15.42 -3.50 13.96
CA MET A 649 -16.19 -4.74 14.06
C MET A 649 -17.56 -4.55 13.39
N GLY A 650 -17.81 -5.23 12.27
CA GLY A 650 -19.08 -5.16 11.53
C GLY A 650 -18.89 -5.25 10.01
N SER A 651 -19.82 -4.73 9.19
CA SER A 651 -21.05 -4.02 9.58
C SER A 651 -22.06 -4.95 10.26
N LEU A 652 -22.56 -4.55 11.43
CA LEU A 652 -23.56 -5.31 12.19
C LEU A 652 -24.97 -4.77 11.88
N PRO A 653 -25.99 -5.61 11.63
CA PRO A 653 -27.34 -5.13 11.34
C PRO A 653 -28.01 -4.41 12.53
N PRO A 654 -29.17 -3.76 12.35
CA PRO A 654 -29.92 -3.21 13.47
C PRO A 654 -30.40 -4.32 14.40
N GLY A 655 -30.26 -4.13 15.70
CA GLY A 655 -30.62 -5.16 16.67
C GLY A 655 -30.01 -4.95 18.04
N ARG A 656 -30.35 -5.88 18.93
CA ARG A 656 -29.82 -5.98 20.28
C ARG A 656 -28.74 -7.05 20.33
N TYR A 657 -27.60 -6.70 20.90
CA TYR A 657 -26.38 -7.49 20.89
C TYR A 657 -25.82 -7.72 22.29
N VAL A 658 -24.96 -8.73 22.38
CA VAL A 658 -24.02 -8.91 23.48
C VAL A 658 -22.62 -9.11 22.92
N ALA A 659 -21.69 -8.22 23.25
CA ALA A 659 -20.26 -8.43 23.04
C ALA A 659 -19.66 -9.13 24.26
N ARG A 660 -19.00 -10.27 24.07
CA ARG A 660 -18.36 -11.05 25.12
C ARG A 660 -16.86 -10.94 24.96
N MET A 661 -16.21 -10.32 25.94
CA MET A 661 -14.75 -10.20 25.97
C MET A 661 -14.16 -11.37 26.75
N ARG A 662 -13.23 -12.11 26.13
CA ARG A 662 -12.54 -13.22 26.79
C ARG A 662 -11.25 -12.70 27.43
N ILE A 663 -11.26 -12.56 28.75
CA ILE A 663 -10.22 -11.87 29.53
C ILE A 663 -9.57 -12.81 30.56
N LYS A 664 -8.25 -12.75 30.68
CA LYS A 664 -7.45 -13.48 31.68
C LYS A 664 -6.67 -12.50 32.54
N LEU A 665 -6.83 -12.58 33.85
CA LEU A 665 -6.05 -11.80 34.83
C LEU A 665 -5.06 -12.72 35.54
N GLU A 666 -3.79 -12.42 35.39
CA GLU A 666 -2.74 -13.06 36.15
C GLU A 666 -2.34 -12.16 37.32
N ASP A 667 -2.44 -12.66 38.54
CA ASP A 667 -1.86 -12.02 39.72
C ASP A 667 -1.37 -13.10 40.68
N ARG A 668 -0.06 -13.09 40.95
CA ARG A 668 0.59 -14.10 41.80
C ARG A 668 0.55 -13.76 43.29
N ASN A 669 -0.11 -12.66 43.68
CA ASN A 669 -0.12 -12.16 45.06
C ASN A 669 -1.44 -12.44 45.78
N THR A 670 -1.37 -12.53 47.11
CA THR A 670 -2.53 -12.73 47.99
C THR A 670 -2.44 -11.76 49.17
N PRO A 671 -3.44 -10.87 49.39
CA PRO A 671 -4.65 -10.70 48.59
C PRO A 671 -4.34 -10.19 47.18
N THR A 672 -5.20 -10.56 46.24
CA THR A 672 -5.11 -10.13 44.84
C THR A 672 -5.24 -8.61 44.76
N ARG A 673 -4.46 -7.98 43.88
CA ARG A 673 -4.50 -6.54 43.70
C ARG A 673 -5.75 -6.11 42.96
N THR A 674 -6.14 -4.87 43.22
CA THR A 674 -7.28 -4.26 42.54
C THR A 674 -6.94 -3.95 41.09
N GLN A 675 -7.66 -4.60 40.17
CA GLN A 675 -7.58 -4.40 38.72
C GLN A 675 -8.95 -4.01 38.19
N SER A 676 -9.00 -3.20 37.12
CA SER A 676 -10.23 -2.80 36.46
C SER A 676 -10.09 -2.68 34.96
N MET A 677 -11.23 -2.70 34.27
CA MET A 677 -11.33 -2.36 32.86
C MET A 677 -12.55 -1.46 32.66
N ARG A 678 -12.32 -0.22 32.21
CA ARG A 678 -13.41 0.64 31.71
C ARG A 678 -13.59 0.38 30.23
N VAL A 679 -14.76 -0.08 29.81
CA VAL A 679 -15.04 -0.42 28.41
C VAL A 679 -16.00 0.57 27.81
N GLU A 680 -15.61 1.11 26.66
CA GLU A 680 -16.38 2.06 25.88
C GLU A 680 -16.58 1.49 24.48
N LEU A 681 -17.83 1.51 24.01
CA LEU A 681 -18.22 1.08 22.67
C LEU A 681 -18.66 2.30 21.87
N TYR A 682 -17.99 2.56 20.75
CA TYR A 682 -18.20 3.72 19.89
C TYR A 682 -18.64 3.33 18.47
N LEU A 683 -19.27 4.28 17.80
CA LEU A 683 -19.45 4.29 16.34
C LEU A 683 -18.25 5.03 15.71
N PRO A 684 -17.29 4.32 15.06
CA PRO A 684 -16.01 4.90 14.65
C PRO A 684 -16.15 6.04 13.64
N HIS A 685 -17.12 5.98 12.72
CA HIS A 685 -17.35 7.04 11.73
C HIS A 685 -17.92 8.34 12.33
N ARG A 686 -18.52 8.28 13.52
CA ARG A 686 -19.21 9.44 14.15
C ARG A 686 -18.56 9.89 15.47
N GLY A 687 -17.65 9.09 16.03
CA GLY A 687 -17.11 9.33 17.37
C GLY A 687 -18.17 9.28 18.48
N GLU A 688 -19.31 8.65 18.22
CA GLU A 688 -20.46 8.59 19.13
C GLU A 688 -20.35 7.40 20.08
N LEU A 689 -20.53 7.63 21.38
CA LEU A 689 -20.50 6.58 22.41
C LEU A 689 -21.86 5.87 22.47
N VAL A 690 -21.87 4.56 22.18
CA VAL A 690 -23.07 3.71 22.24
C VAL A 690 -23.33 3.27 23.69
N THR A 691 -22.30 2.76 24.36
CA THR A 691 -22.41 2.30 25.76
C THR A 691 -21.05 2.32 26.45
N CYS A 692 -21.06 2.47 27.78
CA CYS A 692 -19.86 2.46 28.62
C CYS A 692 -20.14 1.67 29.90
N THR A 693 -19.20 0.83 30.34
CA THR A 693 -19.32 0.09 31.60
C THR A 693 -17.96 -0.13 32.26
N ASN A 694 -17.95 -0.55 33.53
CA ASN A 694 -16.74 -0.89 34.26
C ASN A 694 -16.79 -2.35 34.70
N TYR A 695 -15.63 -2.99 34.65
CA TYR A 695 -15.34 -4.28 35.27
C TYR A 695 -14.24 -4.09 36.30
N ALA A 696 -14.29 -4.80 37.41
CA ALA A 696 -13.26 -4.70 38.44
C ALA A 696 -13.17 -5.97 39.28
N THR A 697 -11.99 -6.25 39.83
CA THR A 697 -11.80 -7.31 40.84
C THR A 697 -12.67 -7.07 42.07
N GLU A 698 -13.08 -8.13 42.77
CA GLU A 698 -14.14 -8.16 43.80
C GLU A 698 -14.16 -6.96 44.77
N GLU A 699 -13.04 -6.65 45.43
CA GLU A 699 -12.97 -5.53 46.39
C GLU A 699 -13.33 -4.19 45.74
N LEU A 700 -12.74 -3.91 44.58
CA LEU A 700 -12.96 -2.67 43.84
C LEU A 700 -14.37 -2.63 43.24
N ALA A 701 -14.86 -3.77 42.71
CA ALA A 701 -16.22 -3.88 42.20
C ALA A 701 -17.28 -3.62 43.28
N LEU A 702 -17.11 -4.18 44.49
CA LEU A 702 -17.98 -3.92 45.63
C LEU A 702 -17.95 -2.44 46.04
N SER A 703 -16.77 -1.80 45.99
CA SER A 703 -16.63 -0.37 46.30
C SER A 703 -17.37 0.53 45.29
N TRP A 704 -17.45 0.10 44.03
CA TRP A 704 -18.14 0.80 42.95
C TRP A 704 -19.62 0.43 42.83
N GLY A 705 -20.10 -0.54 43.62
CA GLY A 705 -21.48 -1.05 43.54
C GLY A 705 -21.76 -1.80 42.24
N LEU A 706 -20.76 -2.46 41.65
CA LEU A 706 -20.92 -3.24 40.42
C LEU A 706 -21.67 -4.55 40.70
N PRO A 707 -22.51 -5.02 39.76
CA PRO A 707 -23.20 -6.30 39.91
C PRO A 707 -22.24 -7.49 39.71
N PRO A 708 -22.58 -8.71 40.17
CA PRO A 708 -21.67 -9.86 40.19
C PRO A 708 -21.05 -10.21 38.83
N GLU A 709 -21.80 -10.05 37.74
CA GLU A 709 -21.34 -10.30 36.37
C GLU A 709 -20.27 -9.32 35.86
N ARG A 710 -19.96 -8.26 36.63
CA ARG A 710 -18.90 -7.28 36.34
C ARG A 710 -17.66 -7.49 37.19
N ILE A 711 -17.64 -8.53 38.02
CA ILE A 711 -16.51 -8.85 38.88
C ILE A 711 -15.45 -9.60 38.06
N LEU A 712 -14.27 -9.01 37.90
CA LEU A 712 -13.13 -9.66 37.27
C LEU A 712 -12.56 -10.75 38.18
N ILE A 713 -12.32 -11.93 37.61
CA ILE A 713 -11.72 -13.08 38.26
C ILE A 713 -10.23 -13.12 37.91
N ALA A 714 -9.39 -13.13 38.94
CA ALA A 714 -7.94 -13.13 38.84
C ALA A 714 -7.35 -14.47 39.32
N ASP A 715 -7.62 -15.53 38.56
CA ASP A 715 -7.19 -16.91 38.81
C ASP A 715 -6.21 -17.44 37.74
N GLY A 716 -5.81 -16.58 36.78
CA GLY A 716 -4.88 -16.93 35.72
C GLY A 716 -5.49 -17.78 34.60
N ILE A 717 -6.81 -17.85 34.45
CA ILE A 717 -7.48 -18.46 33.29
C ILE A 717 -8.42 -17.46 32.61
N TYR A 718 -8.83 -17.74 31.37
CA TYR A 718 -9.74 -16.89 30.61
C TYR A 718 -11.20 -17.06 31.05
N HIS A 719 -11.88 -15.93 31.26
CA HIS A 719 -13.31 -15.83 31.55
C HIS A 719 -14.00 -14.88 30.57
N TYR A 720 -15.31 -15.07 30.35
CA TYR A 720 -16.10 -14.19 29.49
C TYR A 720 -16.82 -13.10 30.28
N TYR A 721 -16.81 -11.89 29.72
CA TYR A 721 -17.44 -10.70 30.29
C TYR A 721 -18.34 -10.02 29.26
N ASP A 722 -19.63 -9.93 29.57
CA ASP A 722 -20.67 -9.54 28.62
C ASP A 722 -20.98 -8.04 28.66
N LEU A 723 -20.95 -7.38 27.51
CA LEU A 723 -21.40 -6.01 27.28
C LEU A 723 -22.61 -6.03 26.34
N ALA A 724 -23.80 -5.77 26.87
CA ALA A 724 -24.99 -5.61 26.06
C ALA A 724 -25.02 -4.22 25.40
N PHE A 725 -25.42 -4.17 24.13
CA PHE A 725 -25.61 -2.93 23.38
C PHE A 725 -26.72 -3.08 22.35
N GLU A 726 -27.12 -1.97 21.74
CA GLU A 726 -28.21 -1.92 20.78
C GLU A 726 -27.80 -1.00 19.64
N LEU A 727 -28.08 -1.43 18.41
CA LEU A 727 -27.87 -0.65 17.19
C LEU A 727 -29.22 -0.41 16.52
N ARG A 728 -29.47 0.84 16.12
CA ARG A 728 -30.71 1.24 15.43
C ARG A 728 -30.58 1.29 13.90
N GLU A 729 -29.37 1.07 13.40
CA GLU A 729 -29.01 1.05 11.99
C GLU A 729 -27.80 0.13 11.79
N SER A 730 -27.52 -0.30 10.55
CA SER A 730 -26.38 -1.15 10.26
C SER A 730 -25.08 -0.36 10.32
N LEU A 731 -24.16 -0.72 11.23
CA LEU A 731 -22.92 0.03 11.42
C LEU A 731 -21.74 -0.86 11.84
N TYR A 732 -20.53 -0.39 11.56
CA TYR A 732 -19.32 -0.83 12.24
C TYR A 732 -19.29 -0.27 13.67
N ILE A 733 -18.72 -1.03 14.60
CA ILE A 733 -18.50 -0.60 15.99
C ILE A 733 -17.02 -0.70 16.36
N MET A 734 -16.63 0.02 17.40
CA MET A 734 -15.31 -0.03 18.02
C MET A 734 -15.48 -0.21 19.51
N LEU A 735 -14.76 -1.16 20.12
CA LEU A 735 -14.73 -1.40 21.56
C LEU A 735 -13.33 -1.11 22.07
N VAL A 736 -13.20 -0.15 22.99
CA VAL A 736 -11.95 0.18 23.68
C VAL A 736 -12.14 -0.02 25.17
N GLY A 737 -11.37 -0.93 25.72
CA GLY A 737 -11.15 -1.09 27.15
C GLY A 737 -9.92 -0.32 27.61
N LYS A 738 -10.00 0.31 28.77
CA LYS A 738 -8.84 0.80 29.51
C LYS A 738 -8.57 -0.16 30.66
N ALA A 739 -7.59 -1.05 30.50
CA ALA A 739 -7.17 -1.99 31.54
C ALA A 739 -6.23 -1.28 32.51
N GLU A 740 -6.54 -1.30 33.81
CA GLU A 740 -5.84 -0.54 34.86
C GLU A 740 -5.56 -1.41 36.08
N VAL A 741 -4.46 -1.12 36.79
CA VAL A 741 -4.07 -1.80 38.03
C VAL A 741 -3.47 -0.82 39.05
N SER A 742 -3.70 -1.07 40.33
CA SER A 742 -3.16 -0.25 41.43
C SER A 742 -1.65 -0.40 41.65
N ASP A 743 -1.11 -1.60 41.44
CA ASP A 743 0.32 -1.91 41.45
C ASP A 743 0.62 -3.00 40.39
N PRO A 744 1.37 -2.69 39.32
CA PRO A 744 1.50 -3.57 38.16
C PRO A 744 2.42 -4.78 38.40
N ALA A 745 3.29 -4.74 39.42
CA ALA A 745 4.37 -5.70 39.59
C ALA A 745 3.85 -7.14 39.79
N GLY A 746 4.15 -8.01 38.81
CA GLY A 746 3.76 -9.43 38.83
C GLY A 746 2.28 -9.67 38.51
N THR A 747 1.64 -8.71 37.84
CA THR A 747 0.28 -8.84 37.31
C THR A 747 0.27 -8.73 35.79
N ARG A 748 -0.64 -9.40 35.09
CA ARG A 748 -0.91 -9.20 33.65
C ARG A 748 -2.41 -9.21 33.40
N PHE A 749 -2.86 -8.42 32.42
CA PHE A 749 -4.24 -8.39 31.95
C PHE A 749 -4.24 -8.74 30.47
N LEU A 750 -4.85 -9.86 30.10
CA LEU A 750 -4.89 -10.34 28.72
C LEU A 750 -6.32 -10.31 28.18
N LEU A 751 -6.47 -9.85 26.94
CA LEU A 751 -7.71 -9.94 26.15
C LEU A 751 -7.40 -10.78 24.91
N ASP A 752 -8.12 -11.89 24.77
CA ASP A 752 -7.96 -12.82 23.65
C ASP A 752 -8.80 -12.33 22.45
N HIS A 753 -10.12 -12.50 22.55
CA HIS A 753 -11.06 -12.11 21.49
C HIS A 753 -12.33 -11.44 22.04
N ILE A 754 -13.11 -10.90 21.11
CA ILE A 754 -14.45 -10.33 21.34
C ILE A 754 -15.46 -11.10 20.50
N LEU A 755 -16.39 -11.82 21.14
CA LEU A 755 -17.51 -12.49 20.50
C LEU A 755 -18.76 -11.61 20.53
N ILE A 756 -19.26 -11.17 19.40
CA ILE A 756 -20.51 -10.43 19.27
C ILE A 756 -21.63 -11.41 18.95
N GLU A 757 -22.70 -11.42 19.74
CA GLU A 757 -23.91 -12.20 19.47
C GLU A 757 -25.11 -11.30 19.24
N LEU A 758 -25.84 -11.50 18.13
CA LEU A 758 -27.14 -10.87 17.88
C LEU A 758 -28.22 -11.66 18.63
N TRP A 759 -28.85 -11.01 19.60
CA TRP A 759 -29.94 -11.59 20.38
C TRP A 759 -31.31 -11.33 19.77
N GLU A 760 -31.53 -10.14 19.23
CA GLU A 760 -32.78 -9.74 18.59
C GLU A 760 -32.46 -8.85 17.39
N SER A 761 -32.88 -9.25 16.20
CA SER A 761 -32.77 -8.41 15.01
C SER A 761 -33.94 -7.43 14.96
N TYR A 762 -33.67 -6.19 14.59
CA TYR A 762 -34.71 -5.18 14.40
C TYR A 762 -35.07 -5.04 12.93
N SER A 763 -36.35 -5.25 12.63
CA SER A 763 -36.91 -4.85 11.34
C SER A 763 -37.14 -3.34 11.29
N ASP A 764 -37.25 -2.78 10.10
CA ASP A 764 -37.66 -1.38 9.93
C ASP A 764 -38.96 -1.07 10.69
N ALA A 765 -39.93 -2.00 10.71
CA ALA A 765 -41.17 -1.86 11.47
C ALA A 765 -40.96 -1.76 12.99
N MET A 766 -39.95 -2.43 13.54
CA MET A 766 -39.60 -2.33 14.96
C MET A 766 -38.87 -1.02 15.27
N LEU A 767 -38.00 -0.58 14.36
CA LEU A 767 -37.26 0.69 14.50
C LEU A 767 -38.19 1.91 14.40
N ASP A 768 -39.23 1.80 13.58
CA ASP A 768 -40.22 2.82 13.27
C ASP A 768 -41.46 2.71 14.17
N ALA A 769 -41.28 2.43 15.47
CA ALA A 769 -42.36 2.13 16.42
C ALA A 769 -43.45 3.22 16.55
N THR A 770 -43.16 4.46 16.13
CA THR A 770 -44.12 5.58 16.03
C THR A 770 -43.96 6.28 14.69
N PRO A 771 -44.46 5.67 13.59
CA PRO A 771 -44.32 6.28 12.27
C PRO A 771 -45.17 7.54 12.18
N PRO A 772 -44.75 8.56 11.41
CA PRO A 772 -45.63 9.68 11.10
C PRO A 772 -46.91 9.16 10.44
N PRO A 773 -48.08 9.79 10.71
CA PRO A 773 -49.34 9.33 10.16
C PRO A 773 -49.29 9.41 8.62
N PRO A 774 -49.68 8.36 7.90
CA PRO A 774 -49.65 8.38 6.44
C PRO A 774 -50.61 9.45 5.92
N HIS A 775 -50.14 10.30 5.02
CA HIS A 775 -50.98 11.22 4.24
C HIS A 775 -51.03 10.80 2.78
N ALA A 776 -52.17 11.02 2.13
CA ALA A 776 -52.35 10.69 0.73
C ALA A 776 -51.56 11.66 -0.16
N VAL A 777 -50.73 11.11 -1.05
CA VAL A 777 -50.00 11.86 -2.06
C VAL A 777 -50.25 11.20 -3.42
N GLU A 778 -50.46 12.02 -4.46
CA GLU A 778 -50.44 11.53 -5.84
C GLU A 778 -49.00 11.47 -6.33
N VAL A 779 -48.58 10.28 -6.79
CA VAL A 779 -47.27 10.05 -7.39
C VAL A 779 -47.30 10.39 -8.87
N GLY A 780 -46.25 11.04 -9.35
CA GLY A 780 -46.07 11.43 -10.75
C GLY A 780 -46.23 12.93 -10.97
N GLY A 781 -45.52 13.43 -11.99
CA GLY A 781 -45.35 14.86 -12.28
C GLY A 781 -45.93 15.32 -13.62
N ALA A 782 -45.17 16.15 -14.32
CA ALA A 782 -45.53 16.65 -15.64
C ALA A 782 -45.59 15.52 -16.68
N PRO A 783 -46.34 15.65 -17.80
CA PRO A 783 -46.41 14.62 -18.82
C PRO A 783 -45.02 14.10 -19.26
N GLY A 784 -44.78 12.79 -19.13
CA GLY A 784 -43.48 12.17 -19.41
C GLY A 784 -43.25 10.95 -18.53
N LEU A 785 -41.99 10.51 -18.44
CA LEU A 785 -41.52 9.56 -17.44
C LEU A 785 -40.35 10.20 -16.69
N ASP A 786 -40.55 10.56 -15.43
CA ASP A 786 -39.51 11.04 -14.51
C ASP A 786 -38.93 9.84 -13.74
N VAL A 787 -37.62 9.65 -13.81
CA VAL A 787 -36.92 8.52 -13.19
C VAL A 787 -35.86 9.05 -12.23
N LEU A 788 -35.88 8.55 -10.99
CA LEU A 788 -34.76 8.67 -10.06
C LEU A 788 -33.96 7.38 -10.13
N VAL A 789 -32.67 7.45 -10.46
CA VAL A 789 -31.77 6.29 -10.48
C VAL A 789 -30.65 6.48 -9.46
N VAL A 790 -30.37 5.43 -8.69
CA VAL A 790 -29.17 5.33 -7.85
C VAL A 790 -28.19 4.38 -8.55
N ASN A 791 -27.07 4.94 -8.99
CA ASN A 791 -25.98 4.24 -9.66
C ASN A 791 -24.98 3.69 -8.62
N GLY A 792 -24.97 2.37 -8.45
CA GLY A 792 -23.97 1.63 -7.66
C GLY A 792 -22.84 1.08 -8.52
N PHE A 793 -22.26 -0.09 -8.20
CA PHE A 793 -21.02 -0.55 -8.87
C PHE A 793 -21.21 -0.94 -10.35
N THR A 794 -22.14 -1.84 -10.66
CA THR A 794 -22.32 -2.40 -12.03
C THR A 794 -23.31 -1.63 -12.92
N TRP A 795 -23.71 -0.42 -12.51
CA TRP A 795 -24.76 0.38 -13.15
C TRP A 795 -24.53 0.62 -14.67
N ASP A 796 -23.29 0.86 -15.06
CA ASP A 796 -22.86 1.17 -16.43
C ASP A 796 -22.90 -0.08 -17.32
N THR A 797 -22.56 -1.23 -16.74
CA THR A 797 -22.52 -2.53 -17.41
C THR A 797 -23.95 -3.04 -17.64
N PHE A 798 -24.93 -2.63 -16.83
CA PHE A 798 -26.34 -2.75 -17.17
C PHE A 798 -26.78 -1.88 -18.36
N ARG A 799 -25.89 -1.05 -18.90
CA ARG A 799 -26.12 -0.13 -20.03
C ARG A 799 -27.23 0.90 -19.75
N LEU A 800 -27.40 1.31 -18.49
CA LEU A 800 -28.41 2.27 -18.07
C LEU A 800 -28.40 3.58 -18.89
N PRO A 801 -27.25 4.22 -19.22
CA PRO A 801 -27.24 5.40 -20.10
C PRO A 801 -27.93 5.21 -21.46
N GLN A 802 -27.98 3.97 -21.96
CA GLN A 802 -28.57 3.64 -23.26
C GLN A 802 -30.08 3.36 -23.17
N VAL A 803 -30.62 3.24 -21.95
CA VAL A 803 -32.05 3.08 -21.65
C VAL A 803 -32.78 4.41 -21.78
N TRP A 804 -32.09 5.52 -21.51
CA TRP A 804 -32.66 6.86 -21.44
C TRP A 804 -32.97 7.45 -22.83
N GLY A 805 -34.16 7.15 -23.36
CA GLY A 805 -34.66 7.80 -24.57
C GLY A 805 -35.09 9.26 -24.33
N ALA A 806 -35.28 10.04 -25.40
CA ALA A 806 -35.66 11.48 -25.36
C ALA A 806 -36.98 11.82 -24.64
N LYS A 807 -37.72 10.82 -24.14
CA LYS A 807 -38.98 10.97 -23.39
C LYS A 807 -38.84 10.66 -21.89
N ILE A 808 -37.69 10.18 -21.45
CA ILE A 808 -37.38 9.88 -20.05
C ILE A 808 -36.54 11.04 -19.51
N ARG A 809 -36.97 11.62 -18.40
CA ARG A 809 -36.18 12.61 -17.65
C ARG A 809 -35.58 11.87 -16.47
N VAL A 810 -34.26 11.88 -16.36
CA VAL A 810 -33.53 11.10 -15.37
C VAL A 810 -32.82 12.03 -14.42
N GLN A 811 -33.00 11.80 -13.12
CA GLN A 811 -32.13 12.32 -12.08
C GLN A 811 -31.25 11.18 -11.58
N GLU A 812 -29.95 11.36 -11.70
CA GLU A 812 -28.95 10.38 -11.26
C GLU A 812 -28.41 10.77 -9.88
N LEU A 813 -28.44 9.82 -8.97
CA LEU A 813 -27.70 9.82 -7.72
C LEU A 813 -26.63 8.74 -7.80
N TRP A 814 -25.53 8.94 -7.09
CA TRP A 814 -24.36 8.06 -7.15
C TRP A 814 -24.03 7.58 -5.76
N TRP A 815 -23.82 6.27 -5.61
CA TRP A 815 -23.36 5.75 -4.32
C TRP A 815 -21.87 6.03 -4.14
N ARG A 816 -21.51 6.61 -2.98
CA ARG A 816 -20.18 7.15 -2.68
C ARG A 816 -19.63 6.61 -1.35
N ASP A 817 -18.54 5.85 -1.37
CA ASP A 817 -17.67 5.55 -0.22
C ASP A 817 -18.37 4.96 1.02
N TRP A 818 -19.20 3.91 0.85
CA TRP A 818 -20.00 3.30 1.94
C TRP A 818 -20.82 4.29 2.78
N LYS A 819 -20.99 5.55 2.32
CA LYS A 819 -21.66 6.59 3.09
C LYS A 819 -23.17 6.44 2.96
N PRO A 820 -23.92 6.88 3.99
CA PRO A 820 -25.35 7.10 3.87
C PRO A 820 -25.67 7.98 2.65
N MET A 821 -26.76 7.65 1.97
CA MET A 821 -27.25 8.39 0.80
C MET A 821 -28.12 9.58 1.25
N ASP A 822 -27.48 10.58 1.87
CA ASP A 822 -28.17 11.78 2.39
C ASP A 822 -28.85 12.62 1.29
N ASP A 823 -28.38 12.51 0.05
CA ASP A 823 -28.94 13.14 -1.14
C ASP A 823 -30.16 12.40 -1.71
N PHE A 824 -30.39 11.15 -1.29
CA PHE A 824 -31.62 10.42 -1.62
C PHE A 824 -32.81 11.02 -0.86
N PRO A 825 -33.98 11.23 -1.50
CA PRO A 825 -35.12 11.84 -0.83
C PRO A 825 -35.63 11.02 0.37
N GLN A 826 -35.56 11.61 1.56
CA GLN A 826 -35.91 10.96 2.84
C GLN A 826 -37.42 10.98 3.15
N THR A 827 -38.25 11.57 2.29
CA THR A 827 -39.70 11.73 2.50
C THR A 827 -40.52 11.36 1.28
N LEU A 828 -41.76 10.94 1.50
CA LEU A 828 -42.72 10.65 0.42
C LEU A 828 -42.91 11.85 -0.53
N ASP A 829 -42.99 13.06 0.02
CA ASP A 829 -43.13 14.29 -0.78
C ASP A 829 -41.90 14.60 -1.63
N GLY A 830 -40.72 14.14 -1.22
CA GLY A 830 -39.49 14.21 -2.00
C GLY A 830 -39.43 13.20 -3.14
N LEU A 831 -40.06 12.02 -2.98
CA LEU A 831 -40.12 10.97 -4.01
C LEU A 831 -41.28 11.15 -5.00
N ARG A 832 -42.35 11.86 -4.62
CA ARG A 832 -43.52 12.08 -5.49
C ARG A 832 -43.24 12.64 -6.90
N PRO A 833 -42.18 13.45 -7.16
CA PRO A 833 -41.95 13.99 -8.50
C PRO A 833 -41.54 12.92 -9.53
N TYR A 834 -41.14 11.73 -9.09
CA TYR A 834 -40.67 10.65 -9.97
C TYR A 834 -41.76 9.61 -10.19
N ASP A 835 -41.85 9.09 -11.41
CA ASP A 835 -42.74 7.98 -11.78
C ASP A 835 -42.12 6.62 -11.46
N VAL A 836 -40.78 6.51 -11.51
CA VAL A 836 -40.04 5.28 -11.20
C VAL A 836 -38.75 5.58 -10.43
N ILE A 837 -38.46 4.75 -9.43
CA ILE A 837 -37.16 4.67 -8.76
C ILE A 837 -36.42 3.42 -9.25
N VAL A 838 -35.16 3.57 -9.66
CA VAL A 838 -34.27 2.48 -10.05
C VAL A 838 -33.10 2.41 -9.07
N LEU A 839 -32.92 1.26 -8.43
CA LEU A 839 -31.78 0.98 -7.54
C LEU A 839 -30.89 -0.05 -8.25
N ALA A 840 -29.69 0.37 -8.66
CA ALA A 840 -28.76 -0.48 -9.40
C ALA A 840 -27.53 -0.81 -8.56
N ASP A 841 -27.44 -2.06 -8.09
CA ASP A 841 -26.26 -2.61 -7.39
C ASP A 841 -25.79 -1.77 -6.19
N MET A 842 -26.68 -1.61 -5.21
CA MET A 842 -26.41 -0.78 -4.03
C MET A 842 -26.95 -1.39 -2.73
N ASP A 843 -26.30 -1.05 -1.62
CA ASP A 843 -26.71 -1.42 -0.28
C ASP A 843 -27.90 -0.56 0.20
N VAL A 844 -29.11 -1.12 0.23
CA VAL A 844 -30.33 -0.40 0.61
C VAL A 844 -30.36 -0.02 2.10
N GLY A 845 -29.52 -0.64 2.91
CA GLY A 845 -29.26 -0.24 4.30
C GLY A 845 -28.78 1.20 4.40
N LEU A 846 -27.98 1.65 3.44
CA LEU A 846 -27.40 3.01 3.40
C LEU A 846 -28.40 4.11 2.98
N LEU A 847 -29.61 3.76 2.53
CA LEU A 847 -30.66 4.76 2.32
C LEU A 847 -31.16 5.37 3.64
N GLY A 848 -31.01 4.65 4.75
CA GLY A 848 -31.58 5.04 6.04
C GLY A 848 -33.07 4.68 6.18
N LEU A 849 -33.54 4.59 7.43
CA LEU A 849 -34.90 4.15 7.75
C LEU A 849 -35.98 5.05 7.12
N GLU A 850 -35.77 6.37 7.11
CA GLU A 850 -36.75 7.34 6.61
C GLU A 850 -36.98 7.21 5.11
N ALA A 851 -35.90 7.13 4.32
CA ALA A 851 -35.97 6.85 2.89
C ALA A 851 -36.61 5.49 2.60
N ARG A 852 -36.23 4.42 3.29
CA ARG A 852 -36.83 3.09 3.06
C ARG A 852 -38.33 3.08 3.33
N ARG A 853 -38.78 3.77 4.39
CA ARG A 853 -40.21 4.01 4.66
C ARG A 853 -40.87 4.81 3.55
N ALA A 854 -40.23 5.89 3.10
CA ALA A 854 -40.73 6.73 2.01
C ALA A 854 -40.87 5.92 0.70
N VAL A 855 -39.94 5.02 0.40
CA VAL A 855 -40.00 4.12 -0.77
C VAL A 855 -41.20 3.17 -0.66
N ARG A 856 -41.44 2.55 0.50
CA ARG A 856 -42.62 1.69 0.71
C ARG A 856 -43.92 2.46 0.46
N ASP A 857 -44.05 3.64 1.07
CA ASP A 857 -45.24 4.48 0.97
C ASP A 857 -45.43 5.01 -0.46
N TYR A 858 -44.33 5.35 -1.14
CA TYR A 858 -44.28 5.78 -2.53
C TYR A 858 -44.80 4.68 -3.48
N VAL A 859 -44.31 3.45 -3.33
CA VAL A 859 -44.80 2.31 -4.12
C VAL A 859 -46.27 2.04 -3.81
N ALA A 860 -46.66 2.04 -2.54
CA ALA A 860 -48.06 1.83 -2.15
C ALA A 860 -49.01 2.89 -2.77
N ALA A 861 -48.54 4.13 -2.92
CA ALA A 861 -49.28 5.25 -3.51
C ALA A 861 -49.39 5.20 -5.05
N GLY A 862 -48.56 4.41 -5.75
CA GLY A 862 -48.61 4.26 -7.20
C GLY A 862 -47.26 4.36 -7.92
N GLY A 863 -46.17 4.64 -7.20
CA GLY A 863 -44.84 4.73 -7.76
C GLY A 863 -44.27 3.40 -8.26
N GLY A 864 -43.42 3.47 -9.27
CA GLY A 864 -42.71 2.32 -9.80
C GLY A 864 -41.37 2.08 -9.09
N LEU A 865 -41.00 0.82 -8.87
CA LEU A 865 -39.69 0.45 -8.32
C LEU A 865 -39.02 -0.61 -9.19
N VAL A 866 -37.73 -0.42 -9.49
CA VAL A 866 -36.90 -1.39 -10.22
C VAL A 866 -35.62 -1.64 -9.43
N LEU A 867 -35.32 -2.90 -9.12
CA LEU A 867 -34.07 -3.32 -8.49
C LEU A 867 -33.24 -4.15 -9.48
N LEU A 868 -31.96 -3.82 -9.63
CA LEU A 868 -30.98 -4.57 -10.44
C LEU A 868 -29.91 -5.19 -9.53
N GLY A 869 -29.54 -6.45 -9.83
CA GLY A 869 -28.56 -7.21 -9.05
C GLY A 869 -27.12 -6.75 -9.21
N GLY A 870 -26.24 -7.33 -8.39
CA GLY A 870 -24.86 -6.88 -8.25
C GLY A 870 -24.24 -7.33 -6.92
N PRO A 871 -22.91 -7.29 -6.78
CA PRO A 871 -22.22 -7.71 -5.55
C PRO A 871 -22.65 -6.95 -4.29
N TYR A 872 -23.34 -5.81 -4.43
CA TYR A 872 -23.85 -5.02 -3.30
C TYR A 872 -25.38 -4.95 -3.25
N ALA A 873 -26.09 -5.78 -4.01
CA ALA A 873 -27.56 -5.82 -4.04
C ALA A 873 -28.15 -6.96 -3.20
N PHE A 874 -29.47 -6.92 -2.97
CA PHE A 874 -30.24 -7.99 -2.32
C PHE A 874 -29.69 -8.43 -0.95
N GLY A 875 -29.37 -9.72 -0.76
CA GLY A 875 -28.91 -10.21 0.54
C GLY A 875 -27.56 -9.62 0.95
N GLN A 876 -26.64 -9.41 0.01
CA GLN A 876 -25.41 -8.62 0.22
C GLN A 876 -25.71 -7.14 0.52
N GLY A 877 -26.74 -6.59 -0.09
CA GLY A 877 -27.12 -5.17 0.01
C GLY A 877 -28.03 -4.82 1.18
N ALA A 878 -27.95 -5.54 2.30
CA ALA A 878 -28.73 -5.34 3.52
C ALA A 878 -30.25 -5.20 3.30
N LEU A 879 -30.82 -5.92 2.33
CA LEU A 879 -32.24 -5.85 2.00
C LEU A 879 -33.14 -6.46 3.08
N ALA A 880 -32.67 -7.48 3.78
CA ALA A 880 -33.47 -8.26 4.72
C ALA A 880 -34.07 -7.40 5.86
N ALA A 881 -35.32 -7.68 6.22
CA ALA A 881 -36.08 -7.02 7.28
C ALA A 881 -36.30 -5.51 7.09
N THR A 882 -36.21 -5.03 5.83
CA THR A 882 -36.44 -3.63 5.49
C THR A 882 -37.81 -3.38 4.85
N TYR A 883 -38.29 -2.14 4.91
CA TYR A 883 -39.49 -1.71 4.20
C TYR A 883 -39.38 -1.81 2.68
N VAL A 884 -38.16 -1.84 2.14
CA VAL A 884 -37.93 -2.08 0.70
C VAL A 884 -38.20 -3.55 0.36
N GLU A 885 -37.80 -4.50 1.21
CA GLU A 885 -38.09 -5.93 1.02
C GLU A 885 -39.60 -6.22 1.02
N ASP A 886 -40.37 -5.52 1.85
CA ASP A 886 -41.83 -5.69 1.98
C ASP A 886 -42.58 -5.44 0.66
N VAL A 887 -42.05 -4.54 -0.20
CA VAL A 887 -42.69 -4.21 -1.47
C VAL A 887 -42.24 -5.09 -2.64
N LEU A 888 -41.19 -5.89 -2.48
CA LEU A 888 -40.66 -6.70 -3.58
C LEU A 888 -41.57 -7.90 -3.91
N PRO A 889 -41.63 -8.31 -5.19
CA PRO A 889 -42.34 -9.50 -5.63
C PRO A 889 -41.55 -10.80 -5.38
N VAL A 890 -40.45 -10.75 -4.63
CA VAL A 890 -39.57 -11.88 -4.34
C VAL A 890 -39.17 -11.90 -2.87
N SER A 891 -38.73 -13.05 -2.40
CA SER A 891 -37.99 -13.21 -1.14
C SER A 891 -36.56 -13.66 -1.46
N VAL A 892 -35.58 -13.20 -0.68
CA VAL A 892 -34.17 -13.64 -0.82
C VAL A 892 -33.98 -14.95 -0.03
N SER A 893 -33.39 -15.97 -0.67
CA SER A 893 -33.42 -17.34 -0.13
C SER A 893 -32.37 -17.62 0.97
N ALA A 894 -31.18 -17.02 0.91
CA ALA A 894 -30.07 -17.18 1.88
C ALA A 894 -28.97 -16.13 1.66
N VAL A 895 -28.10 -15.85 2.64
CA VAL A 895 -26.88 -15.01 2.44
C VAL A 895 -25.64 -15.89 2.59
N PRO A 896 -24.66 -15.86 1.66
CA PRO A 896 -24.66 -15.12 0.40
C PRO A 896 -25.70 -15.66 -0.61
N ASP A 897 -26.54 -14.77 -1.17
CA ASP A 897 -27.50 -15.09 -2.24
C ASP A 897 -26.89 -14.97 -3.62
N LEU A 898 -25.98 -14.03 -3.84
CA LEU A 898 -25.17 -13.98 -5.05
C LEU A 898 -24.29 -15.22 -5.19
N GLN A 899 -24.47 -15.97 -6.28
CA GLN A 899 -23.55 -17.07 -6.60
C GLN A 899 -23.32 -17.23 -8.09
N GLN A 900 -22.15 -17.78 -8.42
CA GLN A 900 -21.77 -18.18 -9.76
C GLN A 900 -22.59 -19.37 -10.24
N THR A 901 -22.95 -19.38 -11.52
CA THR A 901 -23.57 -20.53 -12.16
C THR A 901 -22.50 -21.57 -12.50
N ALA A 902 -22.78 -22.87 -12.29
CA ALA A 902 -21.85 -23.94 -12.67
C ALA A 902 -21.51 -23.95 -14.18
N HIS A 903 -22.48 -23.56 -15.01
CA HIS A 903 -22.33 -23.28 -16.43
C HIS A 903 -23.20 -22.08 -16.81
N PRO A 904 -22.82 -21.27 -17.82
CA PRO A 904 -23.61 -20.12 -18.25
C PRO A 904 -25.06 -20.50 -18.56
N LEU A 905 -26.01 -19.72 -18.04
CA LEU A 905 -27.44 -20.00 -18.14
C LEU A 905 -28.10 -19.10 -19.21
N VAL A 906 -28.63 -19.72 -20.26
CA VAL A 906 -29.34 -19.01 -21.34
C VAL A 906 -30.65 -18.40 -20.83
N LEU A 907 -30.89 -17.14 -21.20
CA LEU A 907 -32.14 -16.43 -20.95
C LEU A 907 -33.27 -16.93 -21.84
N THR A 908 -34.42 -17.21 -21.22
CA THR A 908 -35.65 -17.62 -21.91
C THR A 908 -36.83 -16.76 -21.46
N PRO A 909 -37.67 -16.29 -22.41
CA PRO A 909 -38.84 -15.48 -22.10
C PRO A 909 -40.01 -16.33 -21.60
N ALA A 910 -40.74 -15.80 -20.62
CA ALA A 910 -42.08 -16.27 -20.30
C ALA A 910 -43.09 -15.72 -21.34
N PRO A 911 -44.23 -16.41 -21.57
CA PRO A 911 -45.25 -16.00 -22.53
C PRO A 911 -46.13 -14.86 -21.98
N THR A 912 -45.54 -13.69 -21.79
CA THR A 912 -46.19 -12.52 -21.19
C THR A 912 -46.26 -11.35 -22.19
N PRO A 913 -47.18 -10.39 -22.02
CA PRO A 913 -47.24 -9.20 -22.87
C PRO A 913 -45.93 -8.41 -22.91
N LEU A 914 -45.25 -8.27 -21.75
CA LEU A 914 -43.99 -7.53 -21.61
C LEU A 914 -42.87 -8.17 -22.44
N MET A 915 -42.85 -9.50 -22.55
CA MET A 915 -41.79 -10.24 -23.25
C MET A 915 -42.05 -10.49 -24.74
N SER A 916 -43.28 -10.32 -25.20
CA SER A 916 -43.73 -10.69 -26.55
C SER A 916 -42.85 -10.17 -27.70
N ARG A 917 -42.29 -8.96 -27.60
CA ARG A 917 -41.43 -8.35 -28.65
C ARG A 917 -39.96 -8.80 -28.59
N PHE A 918 -39.52 -9.39 -27.49
CA PHE A 918 -38.14 -9.79 -27.26
C PHE A 918 -37.89 -11.27 -27.53
N GLU A 919 -38.96 -12.07 -27.65
CA GLU A 919 -38.90 -13.52 -27.82
C GLU A 919 -38.03 -13.96 -29.00
N MET A 920 -38.18 -13.32 -30.17
CA MET A 920 -37.38 -13.65 -31.35
C MET A 920 -35.89 -13.35 -31.12
N SER A 921 -35.57 -12.21 -30.50
CA SER A 921 -34.19 -11.81 -30.22
C SER A 921 -33.52 -12.73 -29.21
N LEU A 922 -34.22 -13.10 -28.13
CA LEU A 922 -33.76 -14.07 -27.12
C LEU A 922 -33.48 -15.45 -27.74
N ARG A 923 -34.38 -15.94 -28.61
CA ARG A 923 -34.19 -17.23 -29.30
C ARG A 923 -33.03 -17.21 -30.29
N ALA A 924 -32.82 -16.08 -30.98
CA ALA A 924 -31.78 -15.96 -32.01
C ALA A 924 -30.38 -15.74 -31.42
N GLN A 925 -30.25 -14.85 -30.42
CA GLN A 925 -28.97 -14.44 -29.86
C GLN A 925 -28.56 -15.24 -28.61
N ARG A 926 -29.53 -15.86 -27.93
CA ARG A 926 -29.32 -16.73 -26.77
C ARG A 926 -28.42 -16.12 -25.68
N PRO A 927 -28.73 -14.91 -25.18
CA PRO A 927 -27.90 -14.27 -24.16
C PRO A 927 -27.87 -15.07 -22.86
N GLU A 928 -26.75 -15.00 -22.15
CA GLU A 928 -26.41 -15.86 -21.01
C GLU A 928 -26.18 -15.05 -19.72
N VAL A 929 -26.36 -15.74 -18.59
CA VAL A 929 -26.12 -15.26 -17.23
C VAL A 929 -25.07 -16.15 -16.57
N TYR A 930 -24.09 -15.53 -15.91
CA TYR A 930 -22.95 -16.19 -15.26
C TYR A 930 -23.04 -16.14 -13.73
N TRP A 931 -23.71 -15.12 -13.20
CA TRP A 931 -23.89 -14.86 -11.78
C TRP A 931 -25.30 -14.34 -11.54
N ARG A 932 -25.89 -14.74 -10.41
CA ARG A 932 -27.27 -14.36 -10.04
C ARG A 932 -27.49 -14.46 -8.53
N HIS A 933 -28.48 -13.72 -8.06
CA HIS A 933 -29.02 -13.82 -6.72
C HIS A 933 -30.08 -14.91 -6.64
N LEU A 934 -29.99 -15.75 -5.61
CA LEU A 934 -31.00 -16.75 -5.29
C LEU A 934 -32.24 -16.09 -4.69
N VAL A 935 -33.32 -16.06 -5.49
CA VAL A 935 -34.59 -15.45 -5.12
C VAL A 935 -35.78 -16.38 -5.39
N GLU A 936 -36.79 -16.27 -4.55
CA GLU A 936 -38.06 -16.99 -4.67
C GLU A 936 -39.21 -16.02 -4.98
N PRO A 937 -39.96 -16.19 -6.08
CA PRO A 937 -41.13 -15.38 -6.37
C PRO A 937 -42.20 -15.50 -5.28
N ARG A 938 -42.70 -14.36 -4.79
CA ARG A 938 -43.82 -14.31 -3.83
C ARG A 938 -45.16 -14.62 -4.51
N PRO A 939 -46.20 -15.04 -3.75
CA PRO A 939 -47.53 -15.22 -4.31
C PRO A 939 -48.05 -13.97 -5.03
N GLY A 940 -48.51 -14.13 -6.27
CA GLY A 940 -48.99 -13.02 -7.10
C GLY A 940 -47.90 -12.34 -7.96
N ALA A 941 -46.63 -12.74 -7.82
CA ALA A 941 -45.57 -12.33 -8.72
C ALA A 941 -45.67 -13.04 -10.09
N GLU A 942 -45.24 -12.36 -11.14
CA GLU A 942 -45.17 -12.86 -12.51
C GLU A 942 -43.69 -12.96 -12.94
N VAL A 943 -43.25 -14.14 -13.35
CA VAL A 943 -41.90 -14.36 -13.87
C VAL A 943 -41.89 -14.01 -15.36
N GLN A 944 -41.06 -13.06 -15.76
CA GLN A 944 -40.91 -12.55 -17.12
C GLN A 944 -39.73 -13.20 -17.85
N LEU A 945 -38.59 -13.38 -17.17
CA LEU A 945 -37.41 -14.06 -17.72
C LEU A 945 -36.92 -15.16 -16.77
N ARG A 946 -36.38 -16.22 -17.37
CA ARG A 946 -35.62 -17.25 -16.68
C ARG A 946 -34.22 -17.38 -17.23
N ALA A 947 -33.23 -17.60 -16.37
CA ALA A 947 -31.91 -18.08 -16.75
C ALA A 947 -31.88 -19.60 -16.50
N GLY A 948 -31.87 -20.40 -17.56
CA GLY A 948 -32.17 -21.83 -17.43
C GLY A 948 -33.55 -22.05 -16.79
N SER A 949 -33.59 -22.69 -15.62
CA SER A 949 -34.83 -22.86 -14.84
C SER A 949 -35.09 -21.74 -13.83
N GLU A 950 -34.07 -20.94 -13.49
CA GLU A 950 -34.11 -19.97 -12.40
C GLU A 950 -34.83 -18.67 -12.83
N PRO A 951 -35.75 -18.11 -12.03
CA PRO A 951 -36.39 -16.83 -12.34
C PRO A 951 -35.40 -15.67 -12.16
N VAL A 952 -35.28 -14.79 -13.16
CA VAL A 952 -34.32 -13.66 -13.11
C VAL A 952 -34.91 -12.29 -13.43
N LEU A 953 -36.06 -12.21 -14.11
CA LEU A 953 -36.86 -10.97 -14.17
C LEU A 953 -38.24 -11.28 -13.61
N ILE A 954 -38.58 -10.68 -12.49
CA ILE A 954 -39.82 -10.92 -11.76
C ILE A 954 -40.54 -9.59 -11.55
N THR A 955 -41.83 -9.56 -11.83
CA THR A 955 -42.66 -8.36 -11.69
C THR A 955 -43.83 -8.61 -10.75
N GLY A 956 -44.29 -7.59 -10.04
CA GLY A 956 -45.50 -7.66 -9.24
C GLY A 956 -46.04 -6.28 -8.88
N SER A 957 -46.99 -6.24 -7.95
CA SER A 957 -47.64 -5.02 -7.48
C SER A 957 -47.65 -4.96 -5.97
N HIS A 958 -47.47 -3.76 -5.41
CA HIS A 958 -47.65 -3.47 -4.00
C HIS A 958 -48.48 -2.19 -3.88
N GLY A 959 -49.63 -2.25 -3.18
CA GLY A 959 -50.61 -1.17 -3.20
C GLY A 959 -51.06 -0.84 -4.62
N LYS A 960 -50.89 0.42 -5.06
CA LYS A 960 -51.18 0.87 -6.43
C LYS A 960 -49.96 0.82 -7.35
N GLY A 961 -48.76 0.63 -6.82
CA GLY A 961 -47.50 0.65 -7.56
C GLY A 961 -47.14 -0.68 -8.18
N ARG A 962 -46.10 -0.64 -9.03
CA ARG A 962 -45.57 -1.81 -9.74
C ARG A 962 -44.08 -1.93 -9.47
N VAL A 963 -43.64 -3.15 -9.20
CA VAL A 963 -42.27 -3.46 -8.81
C VAL A 963 -41.69 -4.49 -9.77
N ALA A 964 -40.48 -4.23 -10.26
CA ALA A 964 -39.70 -5.17 -11.07
C ALA A 964 -38.35 -5.46 -10.40
N VAL A 965 -37.96 -6.72 -10.42
CA VAL A 965 -36.72 -7.22 -9.84
C VAL A 965 -35.96 -7.98 -10.92
N PHE A 966 -34.72 -7.58 -11.18
CA PHE A 966 -33.80 -8.32 -12.03
C PHE A 966 -32.65 -8.90 -11.18
N SER A 967 -32.70 -10.21 -10.88
CA SER A 967 -31.78 -10.87 -9.95
C SER A 967 -30.53 -11.46 -10.62
N ALA A 968 -30.39 -11.37 -11.94
CA ALA A 968 -29.11 -11.62 -12.61
C ALA A 968 -28.20 -10.39 -12.53
N THR A 969 -26.88 -10.60 -12.57
CA THR A 969 -25.89 -9.53 -12.45
C THR A 969 -24.85 -9.54 -13.56
N ALA A 970 -24.28 -8.38 -13.85
CA ALA A 970 -23.27 -8.15 -14.88
C ALA A 970 -21.84 -8.57 -14.46
N LEU A 971 -21.72 -9.66 -13.71
CA LEU A 971 -20.46 -10.25 -13.27
C LEU A 971 -20.06 -11.44 -14.15
N GLY A 972 -18.76 -11.65 -14.29
CA GLY A 972 -18.18 -12.71 -15.11
C GLY A 972 -17.64 -12.22 -16.45
N THR A 973 -16.89 -13.11 -17.10
CA THR A 973 -16.37 -12.93 -18.45
C THR A 973 -16.97 -13.99 -19.38
N PRO A 974 -17.61 -13.60 -20.51
CA PRO A 974 -18.11 -14.55 -21.47
C PRO A 974 -16.97 -15.22 -22.25
N GLU A 975 -17.06 -16.54 -22.41
CA GLU A 975 -16.14 -17.27 -23.29
C GLU A 975 -16.31 -16.86 -24.76
N ALA A 976 -15.28 -17.10 -25.58
CA ALA A 976 -15.33 -16.78 -27.00
C ALA A 976 -16.52 -17.46 -27.69
N GLY A 977 -17.37 -16.67 -28.34
CA GLY A 977 -18.58 -17.16 -29.03
C GLY A 977 -19.83 -17.25 -28.15
N HIS A 978 -19.72 -16.95 -26.85
CA HIS A 978 -20.84 -16.78 -25.94
C HIS A 978 -21.24 -15.29 -25.83
N LEU A 979 -22.50 -15.04 -25.48
CA LEU A 979 -23.05 -13.69 -25.39
C LEU A 979 -23.61 -13.45 -24.00
N ALA A 980 -22.95 -12.63 -23.19
CA ALA A 980 -23.52 -12.23 -21.90
C ALA A 980 -24.76 -11.33 -22.09
N PHE A 981 -25.70 -11.34 -21.15
CA PHE A 981 -26.93 -10.54 -21.29
C PHE A 981 -26.66 -9.03 -21.39
N TRP A 982 -25.58 -8.52 -20.78
CA TRP A 982 -25.21 -7.11 -20.90
C TRP A 982 -24.61 -6.76 -22.27
N GLN A 983 -24.08 -7.75 -22.99
CA GLN A 983 -23.62 -7.60 -24.38
C GLN A 983 -24.76 -7.75 -25.39
N TRP A 984 -25.92 -8.24 -24.96
CA TRP A 984 -27.09 -8.39 -25.83
C TRP A 984 -27.64 -7.04 -26.28
N ASP A 985 -27.61 -6.76 -27.58
CA ASP A 985 -27.99 -5.44 -28.12
C ASP A 985 -29.45 -5.02 -27.83
N THR A 986 -30.33 -5.98 -27.54
CA THR A 986 -31.73 -5.66 -27.21
C THR A 986 -31.96 -5.46 -25.71
N TRP A 987 -30.96 -5.72 -24.86
CA TRP A 987 -31.07 -5.57 -23.41
C TRP A 987 -31.52 -4.15 -22.97
N PRO A 988 -30.92 -3.04 -23.45
CA PRO A 988 -31.36 -1.71 -23.05
C PRO A 988 -32.83 -1.43 -23.40
N ALA A 989 -33.32 -1.98 -24.52
CA ALA A 989 -34.71 -1.83 -24.93
C ALA A 989 -35.67 -2.65 -24.06
N LEU A 990 -35.27 -3.82 -23.57
CA LEU A 990 -36.04 -4.58 -22.58
C LEU A 990 -36.10 -3.83 -21.26
N LEU A 991 -34.96 -3.34 -20.76
CA LEU A 991 -34.90 -2.60 -19.51
C LEU A 991 -35.75 -1.31 -19.58
N ALA A 992 -35.73 -0.60 -20.72
CA ALA A 992 -36.63 0.53 -20.95
C ALA A 992 -38.11 0.13 -20.82
N ASP A 993 -38.52 -0.97 -21.45
CA ASP A 993 -39.90 -1.46 -21.39
C ASP A 993 -40.31 -1.88 -19.97
N VAL A 994 -39.39 -2.46 -19.19
CA VAL A 994 -39.60 -2.76 -17.77
C VAL A 994 -39.84 -1.48 -16.97
N ILE A 995 -39.00 -0.45 -17.15
CA ILE A 995 -39.15 0.84 -16.46
C ILE A 995 -40.46 1.52 -16.86
N TYR A 996 -40.82 1.55 -18.15
CA TYR A 996 -42.12 2.06 -18.60
C TYR A 996 -43.30 1.28 -18.02
N TRP A 997 -43.18 -0.04 -17.89
CA TRP A 997 -44.20 -0.88 -17.27
C TRP A 997 -44.35 -0.54 -15.79
N SER A 998 -43.25 -0.32 -15.06
CA SER A 998 -43.26 0.01 -13.63
C SER A 998 -43.92 1.36 -13.33
N GLY A 999 -43.75 2.38 -14.18
CA GLY A 999 -44.36 3.71 -13.99
C GLY A 999 -45.88 3.81 -14.22
N ALA A 1000 -46.56 2.68 -14.49
CA ALA A 1000 -48.02 2.57 -14.62
C ALA A 1000 -48.74 3.60 -15.53
N LEU A 1001 -48.04 4.19 -16.51
CA LEU A 1001 -48.56 5.27 -17.35
C LEU A 1001 -49.78 4.81 -18.18
N PRO A 1002 -50.92 5.55 -18.14
CA PRO A 1002 -52.07 5.29 -19.00
C PRO A 1002 -51.65 5.35 -20.48
N ASN A 1003 -51.98 4.31 -21.23
CA ASN A 1003 -51.72 4.14 -22.66
C ASN A 1003 -50.27 3.84 -23.04
N TYR A 1004 -49.62 2.91 -22.31
CA TYR A 1004 -48.39 2.20 -22.70
C TYR A 1004 -48.34 1.84 -24.20
N ALA A 1005 -49.47 1.41 -24.78
CA ALA A 1005 -49.58 1.03 -26.19
C ALA A 1005 -49.72 2.21 -27.18
N GLU A 1006 -50.43 3.30 -26.84
CA GLU A 1006 -50.72 4.39 -27.79
C GLU A 1006 -49.58 5.42 -27.94
N ARG A 1007 -48.74 5.58 -26.90
CA ARG A 1007 -47.58 6.47 -26.93
C ARG A 1007 -46.34 5.84 -27.58
N ARG A 1008 -46.37 4.51 -27.78
CA ARG A 1008 -45.33 3.67 -28.41
C ARG A 1008 -45.21 3.89 -29.93
N ASP A 1009 -46.33 4.11 -30.63
CA ASP A 1009 -46.41 3.92 -32.10
C ASP A 1009 -46.67 5.19 -32.94
N ARG A 1010 -46.46 6.42 -32.43
CA ARG A 1010 -46.59 7.64 -33.27
C ARG A 1010 -45.27 8.02 -33.95
N PRO A 1011 -45.09 7.83 -35.28
CA PRO A 1011 -43.97 8.42 -36.00
C PRO A 1011 -44.11 9.95 -36.04
N ARG A 1012 -42.97 10.65 -36.04
CA ARG A 1012 -42.88 12.11 -36.20
C ARG A 1012 -43.69 12.54 -37.43
N ARG A 1013 -44.75 13.34 -37.24
CA ARG A 1013 -45.22 14.23 -38.32
C ARG A 1013 -44.20 15.36 -38.43
N HIS A 1014 -43.39 15.36 -39.48
CA HIS A 1014 -42.72 16.57 -39.93
C HIS A 1014 -43.78 17.55 -40.40
N GLY A 1015 -43.95 18.63 -39.63
CA GLY A 1015 -44.70 19.83 -40.01
C GLY A 1015 -43.75 21.01 -39.96
N ARG A 1016 -43.72 21.74 -41.08
CA ARG A 1016 -42.78 22.79 -41.51
C ARG A 1016 -42.41 23.85 -40.47
#